data_AF-A0A812VL77-F1
#
_entry.id   AF-A0A812VL77-F1
#
_cell.length_a   1.000
_cell.length_b   1.000
_cell.length_c   1.000
_cell.angle_alpha   90.00
_cell.angle_beta   90.00
_cell.angle_gamma   90.00
#
_symmetry.space_group_name_H-M   'P 1'
#
loop_
_entity.id
_entity.type
_entity.pdbx_description
1 polymer ?
#
loop_
_entity_poly.entity_id
_entity_poly.type
_entity_poly.pdbx_seq_one_letter_code
_entity_poly.pdbx_strand_id
1 'polypeptide(L)'
;MALELQSEVVELHEEPGDFWLGSGMLGLGGSPSPIRMAFSISSLSFLGLVAIIYYSVSGGPYGVEDAVSSAGPLLSLTGFLVMPLVWSVPEALVTAELATCFPSNAGFVEWVTAAFGPFWGFVEGFLSWLSAVADASLYPVLFRDYLVTVWPEIGSGIAGNIFIAMITLAITALNYVGLSIVGWVAFALAGFVLSPFAFMVVVGAPQIEPSNLLISPPASEVDWSGFLNVLFWNLNYWDSASTLAGEVQDAERSYPKALALALIAVVLSYLLPLLIGLGIPGPTADWKNWQSGELAVVGGQLGGPFVKSWVIAGAAVSCLAQQLSEMAEGAFQLQGMAEDGWLPSFFGHRSRYDTPSVGLFLIAILVLVLSSSSSFSAIVNVLNAVYCLAQVLEFSAFLHLRRKHNDMERPFRVPCSFQVCCLMLALPLAFCFVLLILPFFAGDWLQVGAIGGSVAMAVLLHCCLEFCRRHGWLHFRRQPPRGLEDILAAQASHFASTASESPQHGSETLGQSDLQMLSQTLTSLAQAHGAHSFHVVLAMEAREGPAGLEKAAQLSDGFSKYFSTLRSTSHPSNLREEHADGSWDAEVPGKASNVKWAVREAHRELLKESVDPASVILTVADADVVFHPRYFSHLTRDFGVVRRRGGGWHEWTIWQAPQLPFRNYYASPACSRVWAYVASIWECGGVAGLSFGSEHFAFSTYSLPLLLAVEAEAHEGDVIAEDHHCYIRCFFYSAVKEAALAQGGQEIPAWRGLARAHLRPIFLPVKSTSVVSDKGVWQTWIDRWFQAKRHAQGVAELSFFVLAVWDALRQLPTALWSASFALSVARMAGTLVFIHMIPPCHFVAMGSLLLYWMANGHIDICSPAENARDFALCSAAGVWNPAWPAIPITALIIAASVAMVSTVYLQPLERGHYRSSLWTLEAGGLPTTCGSSLMTLTGLVLWDCLVCTGLLVLPYGIVTEILAFWNVAFRGNRFDYVTAAKAMAPSELPEVQTRPLLRSAA
;
A
#
# COMPACT_ATOMS: atom_id res chain seq x y z
N MET A 1 45.15 65.50 28.50
CA MET A 1 43.90 66.24 28.78
C MET A 1 42.78 65.43 28.16
N ALA A 2 42.30 64.34 28.78
CA ALA A 2 41.48 64.26 30.01
C ALA A 2 40.15 65.02 29.80
N LEU A 3 38.98 64.38 29.72
CA LEU A 3 38.24 63.68 30.80
C LEU A 3 37.19 62.71 30.19
N GLU A 4 37.13 61.45 30.66
CA GLU A 4 36.04 60.82 31.45
C GLU A 4 34.70 60.64 30.70
N LEU A 5 34.25 59.41 30.44
CA LEU A 5 33.62 58.53 31.44
C LEU A 5 33.94 57.03 31.23
N GLN A 6 34.26 56.37 32.34
CA GLN A 6 34.29 54.92 32.53
C GLN A 6 32.87 54.35 32.73
N SER A 7 32.80 53.01 32.66
CA SER A 7 31.83 52.08 33.26
C SER A 7 30.41 52.04 32.69
N GLU A 8 30.15 51.01 31.87
CA GLU A 8 29.30 49.88 32.30
C GLU A 8 29.51 48.69 31.36
N VAL A 9 30.28 47.71 31.85
CA VAL A 9 30.17 46.32 31.44
C VAL A 9 28.87 45.85 32.07
N VAL A 10 27.80 45.79 31.28
CA VAL A 10 26.61 45.03 31.66
C VAL A 10 26.82 43.63 31.11
N GLU A 11 27.15 42.69 32.01
CA GLU A 11 26.83 41.29 31.82
C GLU A 11 25.31 41.18 31.61
N LEU A 12 24.87 41.18 30.35
CA LEU A 12 23.58 40.60 29.99
C LEU A 12 23.85 39.12 29.66
N HIS A 13 23.94 38.34 30.73
CA HIS A 13 23.39 37.00 30.72
C HIS A 13 21.88 37.13 30.48
N GLU A 14 21.46 37.11 29.22
CA GLU A 14 20.12 36.67 28.84
C GLU A 14 20.29 35.60 27.77
N GLU A 15 19.81 34.40 28.09
CA GLU A 15 19.78 33.25 27.21
C GLU A 15 19.10 33.61 25.87
N PRO A 16 19.49 33.00 24.74
CA PRO A 16 18.70 33.11 23.51
C PRO A 16 17.31 32.58 23.81
N GLY A 17 16.34 33.50 23.84
CA GLY A 17 15.01 33.28 24.40
C GLY A 17 14.30 32.06 23.83
N ASP A 18 13.71 31.33 24.77
CA ASP A 18 12.61 30.38 24.61
C ASP A 18 11.63 30.81 23.52
N PHE A 19 11.70 30.19 22.35
CA PHE A 19 10.57 30.18 21.44
C PHE A 19 10.52 28.94 20.56
N TRP A 20 9.65 28.03 21.01
CA TRP A 20 9.28 26.69 20.51
C TRP A 20 10.30 25.56 20.70
N LEU A 21 10.51 25.20 21.98
CA LEU A 21 10.59 23.82 22.52
C LEU A 21 10.64 23.94 24.05
N GLY A 22 9.55 23.63 24.76
CA GLY A 22 9.46 23.81 26.20
C GLY A 22 10.16 22.68 26.97
N SER A 23 11.13 23.04 27.82
CA SER A 23 11.78 22.13 28.79
C SER A 23 11.70 22.67 30.22
N GLY A 24 10.96 21.96 31.10
CA GLY A 24 11.00 22.02 32.59
C GLY A 24 10.31 23.22 33.26
N MET A 25 9.71 23.19 34.45
CA MET A 25 9.61 22.23 35.56
C MET A 25 8.64 22.83 36.60
N LEU A 26 7.76 22.06 37.26
CA LEU A 26 7.43 22.14 38.71
C LEU A 26 6.25 21.23 39.14
N GLY A 27 6.63 20.23 39.95
CA GLY A 27 5.91 19.52 41.01
C GLY A 27 4.38 19.49 41.07
N LEU A 28 3.82 18.26 41.09
CA LEU A 28 3.08 17.68 42.22
C LEU A 28 2.79 16.19 41.89
N GLY A 29 2.82 15.36 42.94
CA GLY A 29 3.02 13.92 42.83
C GLY A 29 1.81 13.06 42.42
N GLY A 30 2.15 11.81 42.10
CA GLY A 30 1.32 10.63 42.38
C GLY A 30 0.34 10.18 41.29
N SER A 31 0.69 9.03 40.69
CA SER A 31 -0.18 8.03 40.02
C SER A 31 -0.68 8.33 38.61
N PRO A 32 -1.22 7.32 37.88
CA PRO A 32 -0.89 5.90 37.80
C PRO A 32 -0.37 5.54 36.40
N SER A 33 0.20 4.34 36.23
CA SER A 33 0.66 3.81 34.95
C SER A 33 -0.45 3.79 33.87
N PRO A 34 -0.30 4.46 32.71
CA PRO A 34 -1.12 4.21 31.54
C PRO A 34 -0.57 3.00 30.78
N ILE A 35 -1.43 2.03 30.59
CA ILE A 35 -1.18 0.76 29.89
C ILE A 35 -0.72 1.06 28.46
N ARG A 36 0.53 0.70 28.14
CA ARG A 36 1.02 0.60 26.76
C ARG A 36 0.33 -0.60 26.10
N MET A 37 -0.61 -0.37 25.19
CA MET A 37 -0.95 -1.38 24.18
C MET A 37 -0.04 -1.19 22.97
N ALA A 38 1.16 -1.75 23.07
CA ALA A 38 1.96 -2.06 21.89
C ALA A 38 1.35 -3.30 21.24
N PHE A 39 0.44 -3.13 20.28
CA PHE A 39 0.08 -4.24 19.40
C PHE A 39 1.22 -4.45 18.41
N SER A 40 2.01 -5.50 18.66
CA SER A 40 2.83 -6.14 17.63
C SER A 40 1.88 -6.72 16.59
N ILE A 41 1.84 -6.15 15.39
CA ILE A 41 0.81 -6.46 14.37
C ILE A 41 1.09 -7.78 13.61
N SER A 42 2.25 -8.41 13.78
CA SER A 42 2.73 -9.44 12.84
C SER A 42 2.46 -10.90 13.20
N SER A 43 1.51 -11.23 14.09
CA SER A 43 1.23 -12.65 14.39
C SER A 43 -0.23 -12.91 14.67
N LEU A 44 -0.79 -13.92 14.00
CA LEU A 44 -2.14 -14.40 14.25
C LEU A 44 -2.24 -14.91 15.70
N SER A 45 -3.20 -14.38 16.46
CA SER A 45 -3.41 -14.77 17.85
C SER A 45 -4.04 -16.16 17.95
N PHE A 46 -3.85 -16.87 19.07
CA PHE A 46 -4.45 -18.20 19.28
C PHE A 46 -5.98 -18.19 19.11
N LEU A 47 -6.68 -17.19 19.67
CA LEU A 47 -8.14 -17.07 19.53
C LEU A 47 -8.55 -16.70 18.11
N GLY A 48 -7.74 -15.87 17.43
CA GLY A 48 -7.95 -15.56 16.01
C GLY A 48 -7.80 -16.80 15.14
N LEU A 49 -6.80 -17.65 15.39
CA LEU A 49 -6.60 -18.92 14.70
C LEU A 49 -7.78 -19.87 14.92
N VAL A 50 -8.26 -20.02 16.17
CA VAL A 50 -9.45 -20.84 16.47
C VAL A 50 -10.68 -20.35 15.70
N ALA A 51 -10.88 -19.02 15.64
CA ALA A 51 -12.02 -18.44 14.94
C ALA A 51 -11.92 -18.59 13.43
N ILE A 52 -10.72 -18.44 12.85
CA ILE A 52 -10.50 -18.68 11.42
C ILE A 52 -10.78 -20.14 11.10
N ILE A 53 -10.17 -21.11 11.80
CA ILE A 53 -10.44 -22.55 11.61
C ILE A 53 -11.94 -22.87 11.73
N TYR A 54 -12.62 -22.27 12.72
CA TYR A 54 -14.06 -22.45 12.88
C TYR A 54 -14.82 -22.00 11.62
N TYR A 55 -14.44 -20.85 11.03
CA TYR A 55 -15.11 -20.28 9.86
C TYR A 55 -14.64 -20.85 8.52
N SER A 56 -13.47 -21.49 8.43
CA SER A 56 -13.10 -22.30 7.26
C SER A 56 -14.04 -23.50 7.11
N VAL A 57 -14.52 -24.03 8.24
CA VAL A 57 -15.41 -25.21 8.26
C VAL A 57 -16.89 -24.83 8.36
N SER A 58 -17.24 -23.84 9.17
CA SER A 58 -18.63 -23.59 9.60
C SER A 58 -18.98 -22.14 9.82
N GLY A 59 -20.14 -21.73 9.28
CA GLY A 59 -20.81 -20.48 9.63
C GLY A 59 -21.62 -20.54 10.94
N GLY A 60 -21.64 -21.67 11.65
CA GLY A 60 -22.67 -21.99 12.65
C GLY A 60 -23.75 -22.91 12.08
N PRO A 61 -24.88 -23.11 12.76
CA PRO A 61 -25.94 -24.06 12.35
C PRO A 61 -26.73 -23.65 11.11
N TYR A 62 -26.22 -22.72 10.30
CA TYR A 62 -26.87 -22.26 9.09
C TYR A 62 -26.57 -23.20 7.92
N GLY A 63 -27.54 -23.46 7.06
CA GLY A 63 -27.35 -24.33 5.90
C GLY A 63 -27.45 -25.83 6.24
N VAL A 64 -27.98 -26.17 7.42
CA VAL A 64 -28.28 -27.56 7.81
C VAL A 64 -29.68 -28.00 7.43
N GLU A 65 -30.57 -27.05 7.14
CA GLU A 65 -32.00 -27.29 7.00
C GLU A 65 -32.31 -28.23 5.83
N ASP A 66 -31.56 -28.12 4.73
CA ASP A 66 -31.71 -29.00 3.57
C ASP A 66 -31.33 -30.45 3.87
N ALA A 67 -30.44 -30.70 4.85
CA ALA A 67 -30.17 -32.05 5.33
C ALA A 67 -31.40 -32.65 6.05
N VAL A 68 -32.14 -31.82 6.80
CA VAL A 68 -33.39 -32.23 7.48
C VAL A 68 -34.48 -32.57 6.48
N SER A 69 -34.74 -31.73 5.48
CA SER A 69 -35.76 -32.02 4.47
C SER A 69 -35.39 -33.22 3.59
N SER A 70 -34.10 -33.49 3.39
CA SER A 70 -33.60 -34.63 2.62
C SER A 70 -33.72 -36.00 3.32
N ALA A 71 -33.49 -36.06 4.64
CA ALA A 71 -33.37 -37.33 5.36
C ALA A 71 -34.24 -37.47 6.63
N GLY A 72 -34.88 -36.39 7.07
CA GLY A 72 -35.69 -36.35 8.28
C GLY A 72 -34.88 -36.27 9.59
N PRO A 73 -35.57 -36.08 10.73
CA PRO A 73 -34.94 -35.67 11.99
C PRO A 73 -33.87 -36.62 12.53
N LEU A 74 -34.17 -37.92 12.63
CA LEU A 74 -33.26 -38.90 13.21
C LEU A 74 -31.99 -39.04 12.39
N LEU A 75 -32.12 -39.16 11.06
CA LEU A 75 -30.97 -39.30 10.18
C LEU A 75 -30.11 -38.04 10.20
N SER A 76 -30.69 -36.83 10.22
CA SER A 76 -29.90 -35.59 10.31
C SER A 76 -29.13 -35.47 11.62
N LEU A 77 -29.75 -35.76 12.76
CA LEU A 77 -29.06 -35.74 14.07
C LEU A 77 -27.94 -36.79 14.12
N THR A 78 -28.20 -38.01 13.66
CA THR A 78 -27.15 -39.04 13.59
C THR A 78 -26.07 -38.69 12.58
N GLY A 79 -26.40 -38.03 11.46
CA GLY A 79 -25.46 -37.56 10.46
C GLY A 79 -24.47 -36.55 11.04
N PHE A 80 -24.97 -35.49 11.69
CA PHE A 80 -24.12 -34.48 12.34
C PHE A 80 -23.39 -35.00 13.60
N LEU A 81 -23.76 -36.17 14.13
CA LEU A 81 -23.03 -36.83 15.21
C LEU A 81 -21.93 -37.78 14.69
N VAL A 82 -22.23 -38.55 13.65
CA VAL A 82 -21.35 -39.61 13.12
C VAL A 82 -20.36 -39.06 12.10
N MET A 83 -20.78 -38.13 11.24
CA MET A 83 -19.92 -37.58 10.19
C MET A 83 -18.65 -36.91 10.74
N PRO A 84 -18.70 -36.11 11.83
CA PRO A 84 -17.47 -35.59 12.42
C PRO A 84 -16.47 -36.66 12.88
N LEU A 85 -16.95 -37.84 13.31
CA LEU A 85 -16.08 -38.96 13.69
C LEU A 85 -15.49 -39.67 12.46
N VAL A 86 -16.25 -39.70 11.37
CA VAL A 86 -15.85 -40.33 10.11
C VAL A 86 -14.92 -39.46 9.29
N TRP A 87 -15.09 -38.13 9.34
CA TRP A 87 -14.42 -37.18 8.45
C TRP A 87 -13.59 -36.13 9.21
N SER A 88 -14.25 -35.26 9.97
CA SER A 88 -13.62 -34.08 10.58
C SER A 88 -12.50 -34.42 11.58
N VAL A 89 -12.68 -35.46 12.41
CA VAL A 89 -11.66 -35.93 13.35
C VAL A 89 -10.43 -36.49 12.61
N PRO A 90 -10.57 -37.45 11.67
CA PRO A 90 -9.44 -37.91 10.86
C PRO A 90 -8.71 -36.78 10.14
N GLU A 91 -9.43 -35.87 9.49
CA GLU A 91 -8.85 -34.77 8.72
C GLU A 91 -8.10 -33.80 9.64
N ALA A 92 -8.74 -33.30 10.70
CA ALA A 92 -8.10 -32.39 11.66
C ALA A 92 -6.85 -33.00 12.32
N LEU A 93 -6.84 -34.32 12.56
CA LEU A 93 -5.65 -35.02 13.06
C LEU A 93 -4.52 -35.08 12.04
N VAL A 94 -4.82 -35.33 10.77
CA VAL A 94 -3.84 -35.31 9.67
C VAL A 94 -3.28 -33.89 9.50
N THR A 95 -4.15 -32.88 9.45
CA THR A 95 -3.78 -31.47 9.38
C THR A 95 -2.91 -31.05 10.56
N ALA A 96 -3.28 -31.40 11.79
CA ALA A 96 -2.49 -31.06 12.98
C ALA A 96 -1.07 -31.64 12.93
N GLU A 97 -0.91 -32.88 12.44
CA GLU A 97 0.41 -33.48 12.32
C GLU A 97 1.22 -32.87 11.17
N LEU A 98 0.63 -32.74 9.98
CA LEU A 98 1.38 -32.26 8.82
C LEU A 98 1.65 -30.76 8.87
N ALA A 99 0.72 -29.92 9.35
CA ALA A 99 0.94 -28.48 9.51
C ALA A 99 2.03 -28.18 10.56
N THR A 100 2.19 -29.02 11.58
CA THR A 100 3.28 -28.87 12.56
C THR A 100 4.61 -29.43 12.06
N CYS A 101 4.60 -30.38 11.11
CA CYS A 101 5.82 -30.85 10.43
C CYS A 101 6.29 -29.87 9.34
N PHE A 102 5.37 -29.18 8.68
CA PHE A 102 5.62 -28.26 7.57
C PHE A 102 4.95 -26.91 7.85
N PRO A 103 5.51 -26.08 8.77
CA PRO A 103 4.92 -24.81 9.19
C PRO A 103 5.16 -23.71 8.13
N SER A 104 4.53 -23.86 6.98
CA SER A 104 4.67 -22.98 5.82
C SER A 104 3.30 -22.57 5.28
N ASN A 105 3.22 -21.37 4.70
CA ASN A 105 1.99 -20.88 4.07
C ASN A 105 1.61 -21.67 2.80
N ALA A 106 2.53 -22.48 2.25
CA ALA A 106 2.21 -23.41 1.18
C ALA A 106 1.35 -24.60 1.66
N GLY A 107 1.29 -24.87 2.97
CA GLY A 107 0.39 -25.85 3.58
C GLY A 107 0.47 -27.24 2.93
N PHE A 108 -0.69 -27.77 2.57
CA PHE A 108 -0.87 -29.07 1.91
C PHE A 108 -0.06 -29.26 0.61
N VAL A 109 0.36 -28.18 -0.07
CA VAL A 109 1.21 -28.24 -1.28
C VAL A 109 2.58 -28.84 -0.94
N GLU A 110 3.13 -28.46 0.21
CA GLU A 110 4.40 -29.02 0.69
C GLU A 110 4.24 -30.48 1.10
N TRP A 111 3.12 -30.85 1.72
CA TRP A 111 2.88 -32.23 2.17
C TRP A 111 2.86 -33.21 0.99
N VAL A 112 2.12 -32.84 -0.05
CA VAL A 112 2.02 -33.64 -1.28
C VAL A 112 3.32 -33.59 -2.08
N THR A 113 4.02 -32.45 -2.10
CA THR A 113 5.36 -32.37 -2.72
C THR A 113 6.37 -33.27 -2.02
N ALA A 114 6.35 -33.30 -0.69
CA ALA A 114 7.23 -34.15 0.11
C ALA A 114 7.01 -35.65 -0.19
N ALA A 115 5.76 -36.06 -0.44
CA ALA A 115 5.40 -37.45 -0.71
C ALA A 115 5.55 -37.87 -2.18
N PHE A 116 5.12 -37.03 -3.12
CA PHE A 116 4.93 -37.40 -4.53
C PHE A 116 5.67 -36.48 -5.52
N GLY A 117 6.38 -35.46 -5.03
CA GLY A 117 7.17 -34.54 -5.85
C GLY A 117 6.38 -33.31 -6.36
N PRO A 118 7.08 -32.37 -7.02
CA PRO A 118 6.57 -31.01 -7.27
C PRO A 118 5.39 -30.94 -8.23
N PHE A 119 5.24 -31.92 -9.13
CA PHE A 119 4.10 -31.98 -10.05
C PHE A 119 2.79 -32.22 -9.28
N TRP A 120 2.76 -33.25 -8.42
CA TRP A 120 1.58 -33.58 -7.64
C TRP A 120 1.28 -32.54 -6.57
N GLY A 121 2.31 -31.91 -5.98
CA GLY A 121 2.13 -30.75 -5.11
C GLY A 121 1.47 -29.58 -5.83
N PHE A 122 1.88 -29.26 -7.06
CA PHE A 122 1.22 -28.21 -7.84
C PHE A 122 -0.24 -28.56 -8.19
N VAL A 123 -0.51 -29.82 -8.57
CA VAL A 123 -1.86 -30.28 -8.90
C VAL A 123 -2.77 -30.18 -7.69
N GLU A 124 -2.31 -30.65 -6.53
CA GLU A 124 -3.04 -30.46 -5.28
C GLU A 124 -3.30 -28.96 -5.06
N GLY A 125 -2.27 -28.11 -5.11
CA GLY A 125 -2.42 -26.71 -4.71
C GLY A 125 -3.40 -25.98 -5.59
N PHE A 126 -3.41 -26.29 -6.88
CA PHE A 126 -4.39 -25.76 -7.81
C PHE A 126 -5.82 -26.25 -7.51
N LEU A 127 -6.01 -27.53 -7.20
CA LEU A 127 -7.33 -28.10 -6.91
C LEU A 127 -7.90 -27.51 -5.61
N SER A 128 -7.11 -27.46 -4.55
CA SER A 128 -7.55 -26.88 -3.26
C SER A 128 -7.80 -25.38 -3.37
N TRP A 129 -6.95 -24.65 -4.10
CA TRP A 129 -7.19 -23.23 -4.34
C TRP A 129 -8.45 -22.97 -5.17
N LEU A 130 -8.67 -23.76 -6.23
CA LEU A 130 -9.88 -23.66 -7.05
C LEU A 130 -11.13 -23.98 -6.22
N SER A 131 -11.03 -24.95 -5.31
CA SER A 131 -12.08 -25.28 -4.36
C SER A 131 -12.36 -24.11 -3.41
N ALA A 132 -11.34 -23.55 -2.74
CA ALA A 132 -11.50 -22.41 -1.85
C ALA A 132 -12.10 -21.17 -2.55
N VAL A 133 -11.72 -20.90 -3.81
CA VAL A 133 -12.33 -19.82 -4.61
C VAL A 133 -13.81 -20.08 -4.88
N ALA A 134 -14.18 -21.33 -5.19
CA ALA A 134 -15.58 -21.70 -5.38
C ALA A 134 -16.36 -21.55 -4.06
N ASP A 135 -15.78 -21.95 -2.92
CA ASP A 135 -16.41 -21.84 -1.61
C ASP A 135 -16.67 -20.38 -1.23
N ALA A 136 -15.62 -19.55 -1.32
CA ALA A 136 -15.68 -18.13 -1.04
C ALA A 136 -16.73 -17.38 -1.90
N SER A 137 -17.07 -17.92 -3.07
CA SER A 137 -18.07 -17.35 -3.98
C SER A 137 -19.52 -17.63 -3.58
N LEU A 138 -19.76 -18.61 -2.71
CA LEU A 138 -21.10 -18.95 -2.20
C LEU A 138 -21.62 -17.88 -1.25
N TYR A 139 -20.75 -17.35 -0.40
CA TYR A 139 -21.16 -16.54 0.74
C TYR A 139 -21.76 -15.17 0.38
N PRO A 140 -21.28 -14.41 -0.61
CA PRO A 140 -21.95 -13.17 -1.05
C PRO A 140 -23.37 -13.41 -1.56
N VAL A 141 -23.57 -14.56 -2.23
CA VAL A 141 -24.87 -14.96 -2.77
C VAL A 141 -25.83 -15.28 -1.62
N LEU A 142 -25.38 -16.12 -0.67
CA LEU A 142 -26.15 -16.43 0.54
C LEU A 142 -26.48 -15.19 1.36
N PHE A 143 -25.51 -14.30 1.56
CA PHE A 143 -25.70 -13.04 2.29
C PHE A 143 -26.80 -12.18 1.68
N ARG A 144 -26.76 -12.03 0.35
CA ARG A 144 -27.80 -11.32 -0.40
C ARG A 144 -29.15 -12.00 -0.22
N ASP A 145 -29.22 -13.31 -0.39
CA ASP A 145 -30.48 -14.07 -0.36
C ASP A 145 -31.16 -13.97 1.02
N TYR A 146 -30.39 -13.95 2.12
CA TYR A 146 -30.93 -13.64 3.45
C TYR A 146 -31.48 -12.21 3.56
N LEU A 147 -30.78 -11.21 2.99
CA LEU A 147 -31.19 -9.80 3.06
C LEU A 147 -32.37 -9.44 2.16
N VAL A 148 -32.63 -10.19 1.09
CA VAL A 148 -33.81 -10.01 0.22
C VAL A 148 -35.12 -10.11 1.00
N THR A 149 -35.13 -10.88 2.09
CA THR A 149 -36.29 -10.98 2.99
C THR A 149 -36.66 -9.66 3.66
N VAL A 150 -35.70 -8.72 3.75
CA VAL A 150 -35.86 -7.38 4.35
C VAL A 150 -35.86 -6.28 3.28
N TRP A 151 -34.99 -6.40 2.26
CA TRP A 151 -34.87 -5.48 1.14
C TRP A 151 -35.06 -6.21 -0.20
N PRO A 152 -36.29 -6.31 -0.72
CA PRO A 152 -36.55 -7.03 -1.97
C PRO A 152 -35.83 -6.47 -3.21
N GLU A 153 -35.52 -5.17 -3.20
CA GLU A 153 -34.91 -4.44 -4.33
C GLU A 153 -33.48 -4.89 -4.67
N ILE A 154 -32.77 -5.56 -3.76
CA ILE A 154 -31.42 -6.11 -4.00
C ILE A 154 -31.43 -7.54 -4.57
N GLY A 155 -32.62 -8.13 -4.79
CA GLY A 155 -32.77 -9.55 -5.08
C GLY A 155 -32.45 -10.00 -6.50
N SER A 156 -32.34 -9.09 -7.48
CA SER A 156 -31.94 -9.47 -8.85
C SER A 156 -31.38 -8.32 -9.67
N GLY A 157 -30.74 -8.67 -10.80
CA GLY A 157 -30.22 -7.71 -11.77
C GLY A 157 -28.97 -6.97 -11.32
N ILE A 158 -28.75 -5.79 -11.89
CA ILE A 158 -27.53 -4.99 -11.69
C ILE A 158 -27.38 -4.57 -10.21
N ALA A 159 -28.48 -4.24 -9.53
CA ALA A 159 -28.46 -3.85 -8.11
C ALA A 159 -27.90 -4.97 -7.21
N GLY A 160 -28.32 -6.22 -7.43
CA GLY A 160 -27.80 -7.38 -6.70
C GLY A 160 -26.32 -7.64 -6.98
N ASN A 161 -25.86 -7.46 -8.23
CA ASN A 161 -24.45 -7.61 -8.59
C ASN A 161 -23.58 -6.49 -7.99
N ILE A 162 -24.07 -5.24 -7.97
CA ILE A 162 -23.40 -4.13 -7.29
C ILE A 162 -23.29 -4.42 -5.79
N PHE A 163 -24.33 -4.97 -5.18
CA PHE A 163 -24.31 -5.35 -3.77
C PHE A 163 -23.26 -6.42 -3.47
N ILE A 164 -23.20 -7.48 -4.26
CA ILE A 164 -22.16 -8.52 -4.18
C ILE A 164 -20.76 -7.91 -4.36
N ALA A 165 -20.61 -6.96 -5.30
CA ALA A 165 -19.36 -6.24 -5.51
C ALA A 165 -18.94 -5.42 -4.29
N MET A 166 -19.86 -4.63 -3.72
CA MET A 166 -19.59 -3.82 -2.54
C MET A 166 -19.18 -4.66 -1.34
N ILE A 167 -19.90 -5.75 -1.05
CA ILE A 167 -19.59 -6.58 0.11
C ILE A 167 -18.27 -7.33 -0.05
N THR A 168 -18.01 -7.88 -1.24
CA THR A 168 -16.74 -8.56 -1.53
C THR A 168 -15.57 -7.57 -1.46
N LEU A 169 -15.72 -6.34 -1.96
CA LEU A 169 -14.69 -5.30 -1.83
C LEU A 169 -14.46 -4.89 -0.37
N ALA A 170 -15.51 -4.82 0.45
CA ALA A 170 -15.40 -4.53 1.88
C ALA A 170 -14.62 -5.64 2.62
N ILE A 171 -14.92 -6.91 2.34
CA ILE A 171 -14.20 -8.06 2.91
C ILE A 171 -12.76 -8.12 2.40
N THR A 172 -12.53 -7.82 1.12
CA THR A 172 -11.19 -7.69 0.54
C THR A 172 -10.38 -6.60 1.24
N ALA A 173 -10.99 -5.43 1.49
CA ALA A 173 -10.34 -4.35 2.21
C ALA A 173 -9.98 -4.74 3.64
N LEU A 174 -10.84 -5.49 4.33
CA LEU A 174 -10.56 -5.98 5.68
C LEU A 174 -9.38 -6.97 5.68
N ASN A 175 -9.38 -7.93 4.75
CA ASN A 175 -8.25 -8.86 4.54
C ASN A 175 -6.94 -8.13 4.18
N TYR A 176 -7.02 -7.01 3.46
CA TYR A 176 -5.85 -6.23 3.11
C TYR A 176 -5.19 -5.53 4.31
N VAL A 177 -5.97 -5.12 5.33
CA VAL A 177 -5.49 -4.28 6.45
C VAL A 177 -4.69 -5.07 7.50
N GLY A 178 -4.74 -6.41 7.50
CA GLY A 178 -3.84 -7.25 8.31
C GLY A 178 -4.50 -8.51 8.86
N LEU A 179 -3.79 -9.63 8.82
CA LEU A 179 -4.30 -10.94 9.27
C LEU A 179 -4.64 -10.98 10.78
N SER A 180 -3.90 -10.25 11.61
CA SER A 180 -4.20 -10.12 13.05
C SER A 180 -5.57 -9.49 13.31
N ILE A 181 -5.99 -8.53 12.47
CA ILE A 181 -7.31 -7.89 12.55
C ILE A 181 -8.38 -8.86 12.08
N VAL A 182 -8.12 -9.59 10.98
CA VAL A 182 -9.01 -10.63 10.45
C VAL A 182 -9.35 -11.65 11.55
N GLY A 183 -8.35 -12.17 12.27
CA GLY A 183 -8.58 -13.12 13.36
C GLY A 183 -9.44 -12.57 14.51
N TRP A 184 -9.22 -11.32 14.93
CA TRP A 184 -10.04 -10.71 15.99
C TRP A 184 -11.47 -10.40 15.52
N VAL A 185 -11.64 -9.95 14.28
CA VAL A 185 -12.97 -9.74 13.69
C VAL A 185 -13.70 -11.08 13.60
N ALA A 186 -13.07 -12.13 13.06
CA ALA A 186 -13.64 -13.47 13.02
C ALA A 186 -14.08 -13.92 14.42
N PHE A 187 -13.24 -13.80 15.45
CA PHE A 187 -13.61 -14.18 16.81
C PHE A 187 -14.84 -13.41 17.34
N ALA A 188 -14.91 -12.10 17.10
CA ALA A 188 -16.07 -11.29 17.50
C ALA A 188 -17.35 -11.69 16.75
N LEU A 189 -17.24 -11.96 15.44
CA LEU A 189 -18.36 -12.44 14.63
C LEU A 189 -18.85 -13.81 15.11
N ALA A 190 -17.95 -14.73 15.48
CA ALA A 190 -18.32 -16.05 16.02
C ALA A 190 -19.16 -15.92 17.28
N GLY A 191 -18.76 -15.04 18.20
CA GLY A 191 -19.53 -14.76 19.41
C GLY A 191 -20.94 -14.25 19.10
N PHE A 192 -21.08 -13.33 18.14
CA PHE A 192 -22.39 -12.82 17.72
C PHE A 192 -23.25 -13.90 17.04
N VAL A 193 -22.67 -14.64 16.10
CA VAL A 193 -23.33 -15.71 15.32
C VAL A 193 -23.85 -16.84 16.22
N LEU A 194 -23.09 -17.23 17.24
CA LEU A 194 -23.46 -18.33 18.15
C LEU A 194 -24.41 -17.89 19.29
N SER A 195 -24.44 -16.60 19.61
CA SER A 195 -25.26 -16.08 20.73
C SER A 195 -26.78 -16.33 20.63
N PRO A 196 -27.48 -16.20 19.48
CA PRO A 196 -28.90 -16.53 19.41
C PRO A 196 -29.15 -18.02 19.64
N PHE A 197 -28.22 -18.88 19.22
CA PHE A 197 -28.34 -20.32 19.41
C PHE A 197 -28.07 -20.75 20.84
N ALA A 198 -27.12 -20.11 21.52
CA ALA A 198 -26.94 -20.30 22.96
C ALA A 198 -28.23 -19.99 23.72
N PHE A 199 -28.93 -18.91 23.35
CA PHE A 199 -30.25 -18.60 23.90
C PHE A 199 -31.29 -19.68 23.57
N MET A 200 -31.38 -20.11 22.30
CA MET A 200 -32.31 -21.16 21.88
C MET A 200 -32.09 -22.48 22.61
N VAL A 201 -30.83 -22.87 22.85
CA VAL A 201 -30.49 -24.08 23.61
C VAL A 201 -30.95 -23.98 25.06
N VAL A 202 -30.68 -22.85 25.74
CA VAL A 202 -31.07 -22.66 27.14
C VAL A 202 -32.59 -22.65 27.32
N VAL A 203 -33.32 -22.00 26.42
CA VAL A 203 -34.78 -21.84 26.53
C VAL A 203 -35.54 -23.03 25.95
N GLY A 204 -35.02 -23.64 24.89
CA GLY A 204 -35.65 -24.74 24.17
C GLY A 204 -35.40 -26.12 24.78
N ALA A 205 -34.29 -26.34 25.50
CA ALA A 205 -33.95 -27.67 26.03
C ALA A 205 -35.04 -28.28 26.93
N PRO A 206 -35.72 -27.52 27.83
CA PRO A 206 -36.82 -28.06 28.63
C PRO A 206 -38.09 -28.42 27.83
N GLN A 207 -38.19 -27.97 26.57
CA GLN A 207 -39.38 -28.10 25.72
C GLN A 207 -39.25 -29.22 24.68
N ILE A 208 -38.11 -29.92 24.65
CA ILE A 208 -37.86 -31.02 23.71
C ILE A 208 -38.80 -32.19 24.00
N GLU A 209 -39.47 -32.68 22.95
CA GLU A 209 -40.22 -33.92 22.97
C GLU A 209 -39.42 -35.04 22.26
N PRO A 210 -38.97 -36.09 22.96
CA PRO A 210 -38.11 -37.12 22.37
C PRO A 210 -38.72 -37.87 21.19
N SER A 211 -40.05 -37.94 21.10
CA SER A 211 -40.79 -38.56 19.99
C SER A 211 -40.48 -37.89 18.64
N ASN A 212 -40.29 -36.56 18.62
CA ASN A 212 -40.01 -35.79 17.40
C ASN A 212 -38.60 -36.08 16.85
N LEU A 213 -37.64 -36.36 17.74
CA LEU A 213 -36.25 -36.65 17.37
C LEU A 213 -36.07 -38.04 16.74
N LEU A 214 -37.01 -38.97 17.00
CA LEU A 214 -36.93 -40.36 16.57
C LEU A 214 -37.62 -40.62 15.22
N ILE A 215 -38.07 -39.56 14.53
CA ILE A 215 -38.72 -39.66 13.22
C ILE A 215 -37.67 -39.98 12.15
N SER A 216 -37.86 -41.09 11.43
CA SER A 216 -37.03 -41.48 10.28
C SER A 216 -37.91 -41.92 9.12
N PRO A 217 -37.80 -41.33 7.92
CA PRO A 217 -38.47 -41.81 6.73
C PRO A 217 -37.89 -43.17 6.27
N PRO A 218 -38.62 -43.93 5.44
CA PRO A 218 -38.08 -45.11 4.76
C PRO A 218 -36.88 -44.72 3.88
N ALA A 219 -35.88 -45.60 3.77
CA ALA A 219 -34.65 -45.34 3.01
C ALA A 219 -34.87 -45.01 1.52
N SER A 220 -36.02 -45.38 0.94
CA SER A 220 -36.41 -45.06 -0.43
C SER A 220 -36.92 -43.63 -0.62
N GLU A 221 -37.32 -42.94 0.45
CA GLU A 221 -37.77 -41.54 0.41
C GLU A 221 -36.65 -40.54 0.73
N VAL A 222 -35.48 -41.03 1.15
CA VAL A 222 -34.33 -40.19 1.49
C VAL A 222 -33.61 -39.74 0.22
N ASP A 223 -33.40 -38.42 0.08
CA ASP A 223 -32.47 -37.89 -0.90
C ASP A 223 -31.03 -38.03 -0.38
N TRP A 224 -30.42 -39.18 -0.64
CA TRP A 224 -29.05 -39.47 -0.22
C TRP A 224 -28.02 -38.53 -0.85
N SER A 225 -28.27 -38.03 -2.07
CA SER A 225 -27.33 -37.13 -2.74
C SER A 225 -27.32 -35.77 -2.08
N GLY A 226 -28.50 -35.17 -1.87
CA GLY A 226 -28.65 -33.91 -1.15
C GLY A 226 -28.14 -34.00 0.29
N PHE A 227 -28.57 -35.03 1.01
CA PHE A 227 -28.20 -35.24 2.41
C PHE A 227 -26.68 -35.35 2.63
N LEU A 228 -25.99 -36.18 1.83
CA LEU A 228 -24.54 -36.38 2.00
C LEU A 228 -23.73 -35.15 1.55
N ASN A 229 -24.15 -34.43 0.51
CA ASN A 229 -23.47 -33.21 0.08
C ASN A 229 -23.59 -32.08 1.10
N VAL A 230 -24.77 -31.89 1.69
CA VAL A 230 -24.99 -30.87 2.73
C VAL A 230 -24.21 -31.21 4.00
N LEU A 231 -24.19 -32.48 4.41
CA LEU A 231 -23.36 -32.91 5.54
C LEU A 231 -21.87 -32.68 5.28
N PHE A 232 -21.41 -32.99 4.06
CA PHE A 232 -20.01 -32.84 3.72
C PHE A 232 -19.57 -31.38 3.71
N TRP A 233 -20.33 -30.52 3.03
CA TRP A 233 -20.06 -29.09 2.95
C TRP A 233 -20.05 -28.40 4.32
N ASN A 234 -20.92 -28.81 5.24
CA ASN A 234 -20.95 -28.24 6.60
C ASN A 234 -19.80 -28.71 7.51
N LEU A 235 -19.00 -29.71 7.12
CA LEU A 235 -18.07 -30.40 8.02
C LEU A 235 -16.66 -30.65 7.43
N ASN A 236 -16.35 -30.09 6.26
CA ASN A 236 -15.05 -30.19 5.57
C ASN A 236 -14.22 -28.90 5.68
N TYR A 237 -13.05 -28.81 5.02
CA TYR A 237 -12.10 -27.68 5.05
C TYR A 237 -11.25 -27.50 6.33
N TRP A 238 -10.90 -28.58 7.01
CA TRP A 238 -10.01 -28.48 8.17
C TRP A 238 -8.56 -28.21 7.77
N ASP A 239 -8.17 -28.64 6.57
CA ASP A 239 -6.85 -28.49 5.96
C ASP A 239 -6.50 -27.05 5.55
N SER A 240 -7.49 -26.22 5.15
CA SER A 240 -7.26 -24.86 4.66
C SER A 240 -6.49 -23.98 5.63
N ALA A 241 -6.73 -24.13 6.94
CA ALA A 241 -6.02 -23.39 7.97
C ALA A 241 -4.50 -23.64 7.98
N SER A 242 -4.01 -24.71 7.35
CA SER A 242 -2.58 -24.98 7.19
C SER A 242 -1.86 -23.92 6.33
N THR A 243 -2.59 -23.23 5.45
CA THR A 243 -2.05 -22.18 4.59
C THR A 243 -1.68 -20.90 5.36
N LEU A 244 -2.05 -20.82 6.64
CA LEU A 244 -1.69 -19.75 7.57
C LEU A 244 -0.58 -20.16 8.55
N ALA A 245 0.01 -21.35 8.39
CA ALA A 245 0.92 -21.91 9.41
C ALA A 245 2.19 -21.09 9.62
N GLY A 246 2.67 -20.40 8.58
CA GLY A 246 3.81 -19.49 8.67
C GLY A 246 3.51 -18.18 9.41
N GLU A 247 2.23 -17.83 9.61
CA GLU A 247 1.80 -16.58 10.28
C GLU A 247 1.44 -16.77 11.77
N VAL A 248 1.49 -18.00 12.26
CA VAL A 248 1.13 -18.37 13.62
C VAL A 248 2.38 -18.47 14.49
N GLN A 249 2.37 -17.75 15.62
CA GLN A 249 3.40 -17.91 16.64
C GLN A 249 3.31 -19.30 17.30
N ASP A 250 4.45 -19.98 17.40
CA ASP A 250 4.56 -21.32 17.99
C ASP A 250 3.56 -22.31 17.35
N ALA A 251 3.55 -22.35 16.01
CA ALA A 251 2.64 -23.17 15.21
C ALA A 251 2.64 -24.63 15.66
N GLU A 252 3.81 -25.17 16.03
CA GLU A 252 4.00 -26.53 16.56
C GLU A 252 3.07 -26.90 17.73
N ARG A 253 2.77 -25.93 18.60
CA ARG A 253 1.95 -26.16 19.81
C ARG A 253 0.54 -25.56 19.69
N SER A 254 0.40 -24.47 18.95
CA SER A 254 -0.85 -23.74 18.82
C SER A 254 -1.83 -24.46 17.90
N TYR A 255 -1.38 -25.03 16.77
CA TYR A 255 -2.24 -25.66 15.78
C TYR A 255 -3.07 -26.83 16.32
N PRO A 256 -2.49 -27.86 16.98
CA PRO A 256 -3.27 -29.01 17.44
C PRO A 256 -4.35 -28.62 18.45
N LYS A 257 -4.07 -27.62 19.30
CA LYS A 257 -5.02 -27.10 20.28
C LYS A 257 -6.13 -26.28 19.62
N ALA A 258 -5.77 -25.47 18.63
CA ALA A 258 -6.72 -24.63 17.91
C ALA A 258 -7.71 -25.48 17.08
N LEU A 259 -7.20 -26.47 16.35
CA LEU A 259 -8.00 -27.47 15.62
C LEU A 259 -8.94 -28.24 16.56
N ALA A 260 -8.45 -28.71 17.71
CA ALA A 260 -9.28 -29.43 18.67
C ALA A 260 -10.42 -28.55 19.24
N LEU A 261 -10.13 -27.28 19.57
CA LEU A 261 -11.15 -26.37 20.10
C LEU A 261 -12.18 -25.97 19.03
N ALA A 262 -11.73 -25.71 17.80
CA ALA A 262 -12.61 -25.43 16.67
C ALA A 262 -13.51 -26.64 16.34
N LEU A 263 -12.96 -27.86 16.36
CA LEU A 263 -13.73 -29.10 16.19
C LEU A 263 -14.86 -29.24 17.20
N ILE A 264 -14.56 -29.03 18.49
CA ILE A 264 -15.60 -29.06 19.53
C ILE A 264 -16.65 -27.97 19.27
N ALA A 265 -16.22 -26.75 18.90
CA ALA A 265 -17.13 -25.65 18.60
C ALA A 265 -18.04 -25.94 17.41
N VAL A 266 -17.52 -26.48 16.30
CA VAL A 266 -18.28 -26.86 15.10
C VAL A 266 -19.30 -27.95 15.41
N VAL A 267 -18.90 -29.03 16.09
CA VAL A 267 -19.83 -30.13 16.42
C VAL A 267 -20.96 -29.63 17.32
N LEU A 268 -20.66 -28.82 18.32
CA LEU A 268 -21.68 -28.27 19.21
C LEU A 268 -22.56 -27.21 18.53
N SER A 269 -22.00 -26.39 17.65
CA SER A 269 -22.73 -25.34 16.93
C SER A 269 -23.77 -25.92 15.98
N TYR A 270 -23.52 -27.10 15.40
CA TYR A 270 -24.51 -27.81 14.58
C TYR A 270 -25.48 -28.66 15.41
N LEU A 271 -24.95 -29.51 16.30
CA LEU A 271 -25.75 -30.55 16.96
C LEU A 271 -26.78 -29.96 17.94
N LEU A 272 -26.40 -28.97 18.75
CA LEU A 272 -27.30 -28.44 19.79
C LEU A 272 -28.49 -27.66 19.19
N PRO A 273 -28.29 -26.74 18.22
CA PRO A 273 -29.42 -26.01 17.63
C PRO A 273 -30.33 -26.92 16.81
N LEU A 274 -29.78 -27.93 16.14
CA LEU A 274 -30.55 -28.92 15.41
C LEU A 274 -31.42 -29.79 16.35
N LEU A 275 -30.86 -30.21 17.50
CA LEU A 275 -31.61 -30.92 18.55
C LEU A 275 -32.81 -30.11 19.04
N ILE A 276 -32.63 -28.80 19.22
CA ILE A 276 -33.69 -27.89 19.67
C ILE A 276 -34.73 -27.70 18.56
N GLY A 277 -34.29 -27.37 17.34
CA GLY A 277 -35.18 -27.10 16.21
C GLY A 277 -36.07 -28.28 15.83
N LEU A 278 -35.54 -29.51 15.91
CA LEU A 278 -36.28 -30.74 15.64
C LEU A 278 -37.05 -31.28 16.84
N GLY A 279 -36.63 -30.94 18.06
CA GLY A 279 -37.18 -31.49 19.29
C GLY A 279 -38.45 -30.79 19.77
N ILE A 280 -38.60 -29.49 19.50
CA ILE A 280 -39.74 -28.72 20.02
C ILE A 280 -41.01 -28.90 19.17
N PRO A 281 -42.20 -28.94 19.78
CA PRO A 281 -43.47 -28.99 19.05
C PRO A 281 -43.80 -27.62 18.43
N GLY A 282 -44.24 -27.60 17.16
CA GLY A 282 -44.61 -26.34 16.49
C GLY A 282 -44.76 -26.46 14.97
N PRO A 283 -44.95 -25.33 14.27
CA PRO A 283 -44.99 -25.25 12.80
C PRO A 283 -43.82 -25.95 12.08
N THR A 284 -42.68 -26.05 12.75
CA THR A 284 -41.43 -26.68 12.26
C THR A 284 -41.43 -28.20 12.41
N ALA A 285 -42.48 -28.80 13.00
CA ALA A 285 -42.58 -30.26 13.17
C ALA A 285 -42.75 -31.02 11.84
N ASP A 286 -43.22 -30.34 10.78
CA ASP A 286 -43.24 -30.90 9.42
C ASP A 286 -41.87 -30.75 8.76
N TRP A 287 -40.97 -31.69 9.08
CA TRP A 287 -39.58 -31.72 8.61
C TRP A 287 -39.44 -31.68 7.08
N LYS A 288 -40.47 -32.10 6.33
CA LYS A 288 -40.44 -32.08 4.85
C LYS A 288 -40.45 -30.68 4.26
N ASN A 289 -40.91 -29.68 5.02
CA ASN A 289 -40.97 -28.28 4.58
C ASN A 289 -39.78 -27.46 5.09
N TRP A 290 -38.78 -28.09 5.71
CA TRP A 290 -37.57 -27.38 6.13
C TRP A 290 -36.83 -26.83 4.91
N GLN A 291 -36.52 -25.54 5.00
CA GLN A 291 -35.80 -24.77 4.00
C GLN A 291 -34.92 -23.74 4.72
N SER A 292 -34.03 -23.08 3.98
CA SER A 292 -33.14 -22.04 4.54
C SER A 292 -33.89 -21.03 5.41
N GLY A 293 -33.45 -20.86 6.65
CA GLY A 293 -34.04 -19.92 7.61
C GLY A 293 -35.07 -20.52 8.55
N GLU A 294 -35.36 -21.82 8.49
CA GLU A 294 -36.32 -22.48 9.38
C GLU A 294 -35.87 -22.41 10.86
N LEU A 295 -34.57 -22.44 11.13
CA LEU A 295 -34.04 -22.21 12.48
C LEU A 295 -34.36 -20.81 13.03
N ALA A 296 -34.54 -19.80 12.17
CA ALA A 296 -35.03 -18.49 12.59
C ALA A 296 -36.51 -18.53 12.98
N VAL A 297 -37.31 -19.38 12.33
CA VAL A 297 -38.72 -19.62 12.71
C VAL A 297 -38.77 -20.26 14.10
N VAL A 298 -37.94 -21.28 14.36
CA VAL A 298 -37.77 -21.90 15.69
C VAL A 298 -37.38 -20.84 16.73
N GLY A 299 -36.38 -20.00 16.44
CA GLY A 299 -35.99 -18.89 17.31
C GLY A 299 -37.14 -17.93 17.61
N GLY A 300 -37.97 -17.63 16.61
CA GLY A 300 -39.18 -16.83 16.75
C GLY A 300 -40.25 -17.46 17.65
N GLN A 301 -40.39 -18.78 17.62
CA GLN A 301 -41.30 -19.50 18.52
C GLN A 301 -40.83 -19.43 19.98
N LEU A 302 -39.52 -19.55 20.22
CA LEU A 302 -38.94 -19.54 21.56
C LEU A 302 -38.87 -18.15 22.19
N GLY A 303 -38.56 -17.12 21.40
CA GLY A 303 -38.24 -15.78 21.93
C GLY A 303 -38.90 -14.60 21.19
N GLY A 304 -39.88 -14.87 20.33
CA GLY A 304 -40.63 -13.85 19.59
C GLY A 304 -39.85 -13.22 18.41
N PRO A 305 -40.41 -12.15 17.79
CA PRO A 305 -39.86 -11.55 16.57
C PRO A 305 -38.40 -11.08 16.71
N PHE A 306 -37.99 -10.67 17.91
CA PHE A 306 -36.62 -10.25 18.18
C PHE A 306 -35.62 -11.39 17.93
N VAL A 307 -35.86 -12.58 18.50
CA VAL A 307 -34.96 -13.72 18.35
C VAL A 307 -34.98 -14.24 16.92
N LYS A 308 -36.14 -14.21 16.23
CA LYS A 308 -36.20 -14.50 14.79
C LYS A 308 -35.27 -13.58 13.98
N SER A 309 -35.38 -12.26 14.15
CA SER A 309 -34.51 -11.30 13.44
C SER A 309 -33.04 -11.44 13.85
N TRP A 310 -32.76 -11.82 15.10
CA TRP A 310 -31.41 -12.06 15.59
C TRP A 310 -30.76 -13.26 14.89
N VAL A 311 -31.49 -14.36 14.72
CA VAL A 311 -31.01 -15.54 13.98
C VAL A 311 -30.77 -15.20 12.50
N ILE A 312 -31.66 -14.42 11.87
CA ILE A 312 -31.49 -13.96 10.47
C ILE A 312 -30.25 -13.08 10.33
N ALA A 313 -30.05 -12.14 11.25
CA ALA A 313 -28.86 -11.29 11.27
C ALA A 313 -27.58 -12.12 11.48
N GLY A 314 -27.62 -13.13 12.35
CA GLY A 314 -26.53 -14.08 12.53
C GLY A 314 -26.21 -14.88 11.26
N ALA A 315 -27.23 -15.30 10.49
CA ALA A 315 -27.04 -16.01 9.24
C ALA A 315 -26.28 -15.15 8.23
N ALA A 316 -26.70 -13.90 8.08
CA ALA A 316 -26.05 -12.95 7.20
C ALA A 316 -24.59 -12.69 7.64
N VAL A 317 -24.37 -12.41 8.93
CA VAL A 317 -23.03 -12.17 9.47
C VAL A 317 -22.11 -13.40 9.33
N SER A 318 -22.64 -14.61 9.46
CA SER A 318 -21.86 -15.84 9.27
C SER A 318 -21.27 -15.96 7.88
N CYS A 319 -22.05 -15.62 6.84
CA CYS A 319 -21.57 -15.64 5.45
C CYS A 319 -20.37 -14.68 5.27
N LEU A 320 -20.43 -13.50 5.88
CA LEU A 320 -19.32 -12.54 5.82
C LEU A 320 -18.06 -13.06 6.51
N ALA A 321 -18.23 -13.76 7.64
CA ALA A 321 -17.13 -14.30 8.41
C ALA A 321 -16.45 -15.51 7.72
N GLN A 322 -17.24 -16.37 7.07
CA GLN A 322 -16.73 -17.46 6.24
C GLN A 322 -15.98 -16.90 5.02
N GLN A 323 -16.58 -15.95 4.29
CA GLN A 323 -15.90 -15.29 3.17
C GLN A 323 -14.59 -14.61 3.60
N LEU A 324 -14.60 -13.95 4.76
CA LEU A 324 -13.42 -13.30 5.33
C LEU A 324 -12.27 -14.31 5.55
N SER A 325 -12.58 -15.48 6.09
CA SER A 325 -11.59 -16.53 6.43
C SER A 325 -11.05 -17.22 5.18
N GLU A 326 -11.93 -17.65 4.27
CA GLU A 326 -11.56 -18.32 3.01
C GLU A 326 -10.70 -17.42 2.10
N MET A 327 -11.04 -16.13 2.01
CA MET A 327 -10.25 -15.19 1.23
C MET A 327 -8.85 -14.95 1.82
N ALA A 328 -8.69 -15.05 3.15
CA ALA A 328 -7.39 -14.96 3.79
C ALA A 328 -6.53 -16.16 3.43
N GLU A 329 -7.06 -17.37 3.65
CA GLU A 329 -6.39 -18.65 3.41
C GLU A 329 -5.97 -18.81 1.95
N GLY A 330 -6.88 -18.59 1.01
CA GLY A 330 -6.58 -18.67 -0.42
C GLY A 330 -5.52 -17.65 -0.90
N ALA A 331 -5.44 -16.47 -0.26
CA ALA A 331 -4.41 -15.48 -0.58
C ALA A 331 -3.02 -15.90 -0.07
N PHE A 332 -2.94 -16.40 1.18
CA PHE A 332 -1.70 -16.90 1.78
C PHE A 332 -1.21 -18.19 1.12
N GLN A 333 -2.12 -19.05 0.67
CA GLN A 333 -1.79 -20.23 -0.13
C GLN A 333 -1.01 -19.86 -1.40
N LEU A 334 -1.55 -18.94 -2.21
CA LEU A 334 -0.86 -18.49 -3.44
C LEU A 334 0.48 -17.85 -3.15
N GLN A 335 0.58 -17.14 -2.02
CA GLN A 335 1.84 -16.56 -1.58
C GLN A 335 2.87 -17.63 -1.24
N GLY A 336 2.51 -18.60 -0.39
CA GLY A 336 3.39 -19.71 -0.03
C GLY A 336 3.84 -20.48 -1.27
N MET A 337 2.91 -20.72 -2.20
CA MET A 337 3.23 -21.35 -3.48
C MET A 337 4.26 -20.54 -4.32
N ALA A 338 4.24 -19.21 -4.23
CA ALA A 338 5.16 -18.34 -4.94
C ALA A 338 6.53 -18.22 -4.26
N GLU A 339 6.56 -18.20 -2.93
CA GLU A 339 7.80 -18.17 -2.13
C GLU A 339 8.65 -19.42 -2.36
N ASP A 340 7.98 -20.54 -2.60
CA ASP A 340 8.59 -21.84 -2.90
C ASP A 340 8.83 -22.08 -4.39
N GLY A 341 8.38 -21.16 -5.25
CA GLY A 341 8.71 -21.16 -6.67
C GLY A 341 7.80 -21.98 -7.57
N TRP A 342 6.67 -22.49 -7.07
CA TRP A 342 5.61 -23.07 -7.92
C TRP A 342 4.95 -22.01 -8.78
N LEU A 343 4.70 -20.83 -8.21
CA LEU A 343 4.14 -19.66 -8.90
C LEU A 343 5.18 -18.56 -9.15
N PRO A 344 4.93 -17.65 -10.12
CA PRO A 344 5.79 -16.50 -10.35
C PRO A 344 5.95 -15.62 -9.09
N SER A 345 7.11 -14.98 -8.95
CA SER A 345 7.50 -14.25 -7.74
C SER A 345 6.57 -13.10 -7.34
N PHE A 346 5.79 -12.57 -8.29
CA PHE A 346 4.86 -11.47 -8.01
C PHE A 346 3.68 -11.91 -7.11
N PHE A 347 3.31 -13.20 -7.09
CA PHE A 347 2.32 -13.72 -6.14
C PHE A 347 2.85 -13.72 -4.69
N GLY A 348 4.17 -13.70 -4.49
CA GLY A 348 4.81 -13.57 -3.19
C GLY A 348 4.85 -12.13 -2.65
N HIS A 349 4.24 -11.16 -3.33
CA HIS A 349 4.26 -9.77 -2.90
C HIS A 349 3.35 -9.51 -1.69
N ARG A 350 3.95 -9.13 -0.55
CA ARG A 350 3.24 -8.67 0.64
C ARG A 350 2.96 -7.16 0.59
N SER A 351 1.81 -6.76 1.12
CA SER A 351 1.40 -5.36 1.27
C SER A 351 2.13 -4.67 2.44
N ARG A 352 1.89 -3.37 2.65
CA ARG A 352 2.40 -2.64 3.84
C ARG A 352 1.88 -3.19 5.19
N TYR A 353 0.83 -4.00 5.14
CA TYR A 353 0.21 -4.64 6.30
C TYR A 353 0.62 -6.11 6.43
N ASP A 354 1.64 -6.52 5.65
CA ASP A 354 2.17 -7.87 5.61
C ASP A 354 1.18 -8.92 5.10
N THR A 355 0.23 -8.51 4.24
CA THR A 355 -0.81 -9.38 3.66
C THR A 355 -0.57 -9.64 2.16
N PRO A 356 -0.96 -10.80 1.60
CA PRO A 356 -0.63 -11.17 0.24
C PRO A 356 -1.57 -10.48 -0.76
N SER A 357 -1.14 -9.35 -1.31
CA SER A 357 -2.05 -8.47 -2.04
C SER A 357 -2.48 -9.03 -3.40
N VAL A 358 -1.55 -9.62 -4.15
CA VAL A 358 -1.86 -10.17 -5.48
C VAL A 358 -2.83 -11.34 -5.39
N GLY A 359 -2.56 -12.29 -4.49
CA GLY A 359 -3.45 -13.44 -4.27
C GLY A 359 -4.84 -12.99 -3.82
N LEU A 360 -4.91 -12.03 -2.91
CA LEU A 360 -6.16 -11.46 -2.41
C LEU A 360 -6.99 -10.78 -3.50
N PHE A 361 -6.38 -10.00 -4.40
CA PHE A 361 -7.12 -9.39 -5.51
C PHE A 361 -7.56 -10.42 -6.55
N LEU A 362 -6.75 -11.45 -6.83
CA LEU A 362 -7.12 -12.51 -7.76
C LEU A 362 -8.35 -13.29 -7.25
N ILE A 363 -8.34 -13.71 -5.98
CA ILE A 363 -9.48 -14.43 -5.39
C ILE A 363 -10.73 -13.54 -5.36
N ALA A 364 -10.60 -12.25 -5.02
CA ALA A 364 -11.71 -11.30 -5.05
C ALA A 364 -12.35 -11.19 -6.45
N ILE A 365 -11.54 -11.07 -7.51
CA ILE A 365 -12.04 -11.00 -8.89
C ILE A 365 -12.79 -12.28 -9.26
N LEU A 366 -12.24 -13.46 -8.93
CA LEU A 366 -12.85 -14.74 -9.27
C LEU A 366 -14.14 -14.98 -8.49
N VAL A 367 -14.18 -14.61 -7.21
CA VAL A 367 -15.40 -14.61 -6.40
C VAL A 367 -16.48 -13.77 -7.06
N LEU A 368 -16.18 -12.54 -7.48
CA LEU A 368 -17.16 -11.69 -8.17
C LEU A 368 -17.70 -12.30 -9.47
N VAL A 369 -16.82 -12.94 -10.25
CA VAL A 369 -17.21 -13.61 -11.51
C VAL A 369 -18.11 -14.80 -11.23
N LEU A 370 -17.75 -15.67 -10.29
CA LEU A 370 -18.51 -16.88 -9.97
C LEU A 370 -19.85 -16.57 -9.30
N SER A 371 -19.87 -15.69 -8.30
CA SER A 371 -21.09 -15.26 -7.61
C SER A 371 -22.12 -14.59 -8.53
N SER A 372 -21.66 -13.99 -9.63
CA SER A 372 -22.53 -13.30 -10.60
C SER A 372 -23.03 -14.20 -11.74
N SER A 373 -22.43 -15.37 -11.95
CA SER A 373 -22.64 -16.18 -13.16
C SER A 373 -23.20 -17.58 -12.93
N SER A 374 -23.17 -18.10 -11.68
CA SER A 374 -23.54 -19.48 -11.35
C SER A 374 -24.54 -19.56 -10.18
N SER A 375 -25.31 -20.65 -10.10
CA SER A 375 -26.23 -20.91 -8.98
C SER A 375 -25.52 -21.59 -7.81
N PHE A 376 -26.02 -21.38 -6.59
CA PHE A 376 -25.48 -21.96 -5.35
C PHE A 376 -25.23 -23.47 -5.47
N SER A 377 -26.26 -24.25 -5.84
CA SER A 377 -26.15 -25.72 -5.95
C SER A 377 -25.14 -26.17 -7.01
N ALA A 378 -24.99 -25.44 -8.11
CA ALA A 378 -24.01 -25.77 -9.13
C ALA A 378 -22.57 -25.55 -8.63
N ILE A 379 -22.35 -24.47 -7.86
CA ILE A 379 -21.06 -24.17 -7.26
C ILE A 379 -20.71 -25.24 -6.21
N VAL A 380 -21.61 -25.57 -5.29
CA VAL A 380 -21.39 -26.58 -4.23
C VAL A 380 -21.07 -27.98 -4.80
N ASN A 381 -21.75 -28.40 -5.87
CA ASN A 381 -21.49 -29.71 -6.46
C ASN A 381 -20.10 -29.81 -7.09
N VAL A 382 -19.66 -28.76 -7.78
CA VAL A 382 -18.31 -28.71 -8.38
C VAL A 382 -17.25 -28.58 -7.29
N LEU A 383 -17.48 -27.71 -6.31
CA LEU A 383 -16.66 -27.51 -5.12
C LEU A 383 -16.32 -28.83 -4.44
N ASN A 384 -17.34 -29.55 -3.95
CA ASN A 384 -17.15 -30.78 -3.18
C ASN A 384 -16.38 -31.84 -3.96
N ALA A 385 -16.60 -31.91 -5.28
CA ALA A 385 -15.92 -32.86 -6.13
C ALA A 385 -14.44 -32.50 -6.35
N VAL A 386 -14.13 -31.21 -6.55
CA VAL A 386 -12.74 -30.74 -6.69
C VAL A 386 -11.98 -30.91 -5.37
N TYR A 387 -12.62 -30.59 -4.24
CA TYR A 387 -12.05 -30.80 -2.91
C TYR A 387 -11.75 -32.29 -2.63
N CYS A 388 -12.65 -33.21 -3.02
CA CYS A 388 -12.39 -34.64 -2.88
C CYS A 388 -11.13 -35.11 -3.62
N LEU A 389 -10.79 -34.51 -4.76
CA LEU A 389 -9.55 -34.85 -5.49
C LEU A 389 -8.30 -34.40 -4.72
N ALA A 390 -8.33 -33.21 -4.12
CA ALA A 390 -7.25 -32.72 -3.28
C ALA A 390 -7.07 -33.60 -2.03
N GLN A 391 -8.17 -33.90 -1.33
CA GLN A 391 -8.14 -34.70 -0.11
C GLN A 391 -7.62 -36.13 -0.32
N VAL A 392 -7.90 -36.73 -1.48
CA VAL A 392 -7.30 -38.02 -1.83
C VAL A 392 -5.77 -37.92 -1.92
N LEU A 393 -5.22 -36.82 -2.44
CA LEU A 393 -3.77 -36.59 -2.50
C LEU A 393 -3.18 -36.37 -1.10
N GLU A 394 -3.82 -35.55 -0.27
CA GLU A 394 -3.37 -35.26 1.09
C GLU A 394 -3.36 -36.49 2.01
N PHE A 395 -4.47 -37.24 2.07
CA PHE A 395 -4.54 -38.48 2.86
C PHE A 395 -3.54 -39.53 2.35
N SER A 396 -3.34 -39.60 1.04
CA SER A 396 -2.31 -40.47 0.45
C SER A 396 -0.89 -40.02 0.83
N ALA A 397 -0.62 -38.71 0.85
CA ALA A 397 0.66 -38.14 1.26
C ALA A 397 0.95 -38.41 2.73
N PHE A 398 -0.04 -38.23 3.62
CA PHE A 398 0.07 -38.57 5.04
C PHE A 398 0.48 -40.04 5.25
N LEU A 399 -0.22 -40.98 4.63
CA LEU A 399 0.08 -42.40 4.74
C LEU A 399 1.45 -42.75 4.14
N HIS A 400 1.82 -42.11 3.03
CA HIS A 400 3.14 -42.28 2.41
C HIS A 400 4.26 -41.84 3.36
N LEU A 401 4.16 -40.63 3.92
CA LEU A 401 5.16 -40.06 4.83
C LEU A 401 5.25 -40.88 6.13
N ARG A 402 4.13 -41.33 6.69
CA ARG A 402 4.12 -42.21 7.87
C ARG A 402 4.80 -43.56 7.64
N ARG A 403 4.73 -44.11 6.42
CA ARG A 403 5.32 -45.41 6.08
C ARG A 403 6.79 -45.31 5.69
N LYS A 404 7.16 -44.34 4.84
CA LYS A 404 8.51 -44.19 4.31
C LYS A 404 9.44 -43.35 5.20
N HIS A 405 8.90 -42.34 5.88
CA HIS A 405 9.66 -41.38 6.68
C HIS A 405 9.14 -41.37 8.13
N ASN A 406 9.19 -42.54 8.76
CA ASN A 406 8.76 -42.74 10.15
C ASN A 406 9.67 -42.03 11.18
N ASP A 407 10.94 -41.85 10.82
CA ASP A 407 11.97 -41.25 11.69
C ASP A 407 12.05 -39.72 11.58
N MET A 408 11.21 -39.11 10.72
CA MET A 408 11.07 -37.66 10.60
C MET A 408 10.57 -37.06 11.92
N GLU A 409 11.09 -35.89 12.30
CA GLU A 409 10.62 -35.15 13.46
C GLU A 409 9.17 -34.71 13.27
N ARG A 410 8.33 -34.90 14.29
CA ARG A 410 6.88 -34.60 14.26
C ARG A 410 6.49 -33.95 15.58
N PRO A 411 6.42 -32.60 15.65
CA PRO A 411 6.10 -31.89 16.89
C PRO A 411 4.75 -32.32 17.49
N PHE A 412 3.74 -32.49 16.64
CA PHE A 412 2.53 -33.25 16.95
C PHE A 412 2.50 -34.53 16.13
N ARG A 413 2.28 -35.66 16.80
CA ARG A 413 2.16 -36.97 16.16
C ARG A 413 0.82 -37.59 16.56
N VAL A 414 -0.02 -37.91 15.57
CA VAL A 414 -1.27 -38.65 15.78
C VAL A 414 -0.96 -39.93 16.55
N PRO A 415 -1.62 -40.17 17.70
CA PRO A 415 -1.30 -41.27 18.62
C PRO A 415 -1.84 -42.63 18.14
N CYS A 416 -1.74 -42.91 16.85
CA CYS A 416 -2.21 -44.12 16.20
C CYS A 416 -1.04 -44.85 15.52
N SER A 417 -1.10 -46.19 15.52
CA SER A 417 -0.19 -46.99 14.68
C SER A 417 -0.53 -46.80 13.20
N PHE A 418 0.41 -47.15 12.31
CA PHE A 418 0.18 -47.03 10.87
C PHE A 418 -1.08 -47.79 10.40
N GLN A 419 -1.34 -48.99 10.93
CA GLN A 419 -2.55 -49.75 10.59
C GLN A 419 -3.83 -49.04 11.03
N VAL A 420 -3.81 -48.41 12.21
CA VAL A 420 -4.95 -47.64 12.72
C VAL A 420 -5.16 -46.37 11.90
N CYS A 421 -4.08 -45.68 11.49
CA CYS A 421 -4.16 -44.57 10.54
C CYS A 421 -4.78 -44.98 9.20
N CYS A 422 -4.41 -46.15 8.65
CA CYS A 422 -5.01 -46.68 7.43
C CYS A 422 -6.52 -46.96 7.61
N LEU A 423 -6.92 -47.55 8.74
CA LEU A 423 -8.33 -47.81 9.03
C LEU A 423 -9.12 -46.51 9.22
N MET A 424 -8.53 -45.54 9.93
CA MET A 424 -9.10 -44.22 10.17
C MET A 424 -9.37 -43.46 8.86
N LEU A 425 -8.43 -43.53 7.89
CA LEU A 425 -8.57 -42.86 6.60
C LEU A 425 -9.32 -43.68 5.54
N ALA A 426 -9.59 -44.97 5.78
CA ALA A 426 -10.33 -45.80 4.82
C ALA A 426 -11.77 -45.29 4.60
N LEU A 427 -12.42 -44.79 5.65
CA LEU A 427 -13.78 -44.25 5.55
C LEU A 427 -13.82 -42.88 4.83
N PRO A 428 -12.99 -41.86 5.19
CA PRO A 428 -12.86 -40.64 4.40
C PRO A 428 -12.56 -40.90 2.92
N LEU A 429 -11.58 -41.77 2.62
CA LEU A 429 -11.22 -42.07 1.23
C LEU A 429 -12.37 -42.74 0.48
N ALA A 430 -13.06 -43.71 1.09
CA ALA A 430 -14.23 -44.32 0.49
C ALA A 430 -15.35 -43.28 0.23
N PHE A 431 -15.54 -42.35 1.15
CA PHE A 431 -16.49 -41.26 1.02
C PHE A 431 -16.15 -40.33 -0.16
N CYS A 432 -14.88 -39.91 -0.31
CA CYS A 432 -14.42 -39.16 -1.48
C CYS A 432 -14.72 -39.89 -2.79
N PHE A 433 -14.43 -41.20 -2.87
CA PHE A 433 -14.71 -41.99 -4.07
C PHE A 433 -16.20 -42.08 -4.37
N VAL A 434 -17.05 -42.20 -3.35
CA VAL A 434 -18.51 -42.18 -3.53
C VAL A 434 -18.95 -40.85 -4.14
N LEU A 435 -18.53 -39.71 -3.59
CA LEU A 435 -18.90 -38.39 -4.13
C LEU A 435 -18.36 -38.14 -5.54
N LEU A 436 -17.18 -38.66 -5.87
CA LEU A 436 -16.61 -38.53 -7.22
C LEU A 436 -17.32 -39.42 -8.26
N ILE A 437 -17.86 -40.57 -7.86
CA ILE A 437 -18.44 -41.56 -8.77
C ILE A 437 -19.96 -41.36 -8.92
N LEU A 438 -20.65 -40.90 -7.87
CA LEU A 438 -22.10 -40.70 -7.88
C LEU A 438 -22.63 -39.87 -9.07
N PRO A 439 -21.96 -38.78 -9.52
CA PRO A 439 -22.39 -38.00 -10.68
C PRO A 439 -22.41 -38.81 -11.99
N PHE A 440 -21.49 -39.77 -12.15
CA PHE A 440 -21.46 -40.66 -13.33
C PHE A 440 -22.69 -41.56 -13.39
N PHE A 441 -23.14 -42.06 -12.23
CA PHE A 441 -24.34 -42.91 -12.14
C PHE A 441 -25.64 -42.09 -12.21
N ALA A 442 -25.62 -40.87 -11.68
CA ALA A 442 -26.74 -39.93 -11.77
C ALA A 442 -26.92 -39.31 -13.17
N GLY A 443 -25.91 -39.43 -14.04
CA GLY A 443 -25.93 -38.85 -15.39
C GLY A 443 -25.66 -37.34 -15.40
N ASP A 444 -25.05 -36.79 -14.35
CA ASP A 444 -24.66 -35.37 -14.27
C ASP A 444 -23.34 -35.13 -15.02
N TRP A 445 -23.45 -35.05 -16.35
CA TRP A 445 -22.30 -34.82 -17.23
C TRP A 445 -21.63 -33.46 -17.05
N LEU A 446 -22.34 -32.47 -16.50
CA LEU A 446 -21.78 -31.16 -16.21
C LEU A 446 -20.77 -31.27 -15.06
N GLN A 447 -21.16 -31.92 -13.97
CA GLN A 447 -20.28 -32.16 -12.83
C GLN A 447 -19.09 -33.06 -13.22
N VAL A 448 -19.33 -34.14 -13.98
CA VAL A 448 -18.27 -35.00 -14.51
C VAL A 448 -17.28 -34.20 -15.38
N GLY A 449 -17.79 -33.34 -16.25
CA GLY A 449 -16.97 -32.46 -17.09
C GLY A 449 -16.15 -31.46 -16.27
N ALA A 450 -16.72 -30.91 -15.20
CA ALA A 450 -16.02 -29.99 -14.30
C ALA A 450 -14.88 -30.68 -13.53
N ILE A 451 -15.10 -31.91 -13.04
CA ILE A 451 -14.07 -32.73 -12.39
C ILE A 451 -12.90 -32.95 -13.37
N GLY A 452 -13.17 -33.47 -14.56
CA GLY A 452 -12.12 -33.70 -15.57
C GLY A 452 -11.44 -32.40 -16.04
N GLY A 453 -12.21 -31.31 -16.17
CA GLY A 453 -11.72 -29.99 -16.56
C GLY A 453 -10.78 -29.37 -15.53
N SER A 454 -11.06 -29.53 -14.23
CA SER A 454 -10.20 -29.01 -13.15
C SER A 454 -8.82 -29.66 -13.16
N VAL A 455 -8.75 -30.99 -13.31
CA VAL A 455 -7.48 -31.74 -13.41
C VAL A 455 -6.74 -31.36 -14.69
N ALA A 456 -7.44 -31.29 -15.83
CA ALA A 456 -6.83 -30.89 -17.09
C ALA A 456 -6.26 -29.47 -17.02
N MET A 457 -6.96 -28.53 -16.38
CA MET A 457 -6.51 -27.17 -16.17
C MET A 457 -5.27 -27.11 -15.28
N ALA A 458 -5.24 -27.88 -14.18
CA ALA A 458 -4.07 -28.00 -13.31
C ALA A 458 -2.82 -28.43 -14.11
N VAL A 459 -2.96 -29.48 -14.94
CA VAL A 459 -1.88 -30.01 -15.77
C VAL A 459 -1.43 -28.99 -16.83
N LEU A 460 -2.38 -28.34 -17.51
CA LEU A 460 -2.09 -27.32 -18.51
C LEU A 460 -1.36 -26.12 -17.90
N LEU A 461 -1.85 -25.61 -16.76
CA LEU A 461 -1.24 -24.48 -16.07
C LEU A 461 0.18 -24.83 -15.60
N HIS A 462 0.39 -26.03 -15.06
CA HIS A 462 1.72 -26.51 -14.71
C HIS A 462 2.67 -26.49 -15.92
N CYS A 463 2.22 -27.02 -17.06
CA CYS A 463 3.01 -27.05 -18.30
C CYS A 463 3.31 -25.63 -18.82
N CYS A 464 2.33 -24.72 -18.78
CA CYS A 464 2.50 -23.33 -19.17
C CYS A 464 3.50 -22.60 -18.27
N LEU A 465 3.42 -22.77 -16.94
CA LEU A 465 4.35 -22.15 -16.00
C LEU A 465 5.78 -22.67 -16.19
N GLU A 466 5.94 -23.98 -16.42
CA GLU A 466 7.24 -24.57 -16.71
C GLU A 466 7.79 -24.09 -18.06
N PHE A 467 6.93 -23.92 -19.08
CA PHE A 467 7.31 -23.32 -20.36
C PHE A 467 7.78 -21.87 -20.19
N CYS A 468 7.03 -21.03 -19.45
CA CYS A 468 7.40 -19.66 -19.14
C CYS A 468 8.72 -19.58 -18.35
N ARG A 469 8.93 -20.50 -17.42
CA ARG A 469 10.16 -20.61 -16.62
C ARG A 469 11.37 -20.90 -17.51
N ARG A 470 11.25 -21.86 -18.45
CA ARG A 470 12.33 -22.22 -19.38
C ARG A 470 12.71 -21.12 -20.36
N HIS A 471 11.75 -20.29 -20.76
CA HIS A 471 11.98 -19.17 -21.68
C HIS A 471 12.30 -17.85 -20.96
N GLY A 472 12.32 -17.84 -19.63
CA GLY A 472 12.59 -16.63 -18.84
C GLY A 472 11.52 -15.55 -18.97
N TRP A 473 10.29 -15.90 -19.35
CA TRP A 473 9.19 -14.94 -19.53
C TRP A 473 8.64 -14.41 -18.20
N LEU A 474 8.72 -15.23 -17.15
CA LEU A 474 8.28 -14.89 -15.81
C LEU A 474 9.42 -15.14 -14.82
N HIS A 475 9.54 -14.26 -13.82
CA HIS A 475 10.51 -14.43 -12.74
C HIS A 475 9.94 -15.34 -11.65
N PHE A 476 10.76 -16.27 -11.16
CA PHE A 476 10.45 -17.19 -10.06
C PHE A 476 11.53 -17.03 -9.00
N ARG A 477 11.14 -17.02 -7.71
CA ARG A 477 12.06 -16.75 -6.59
C ARG A 477 13.11 -17.84 -6.44
N ARG A 478 12.68 -19.09 -6.58
CA ARG A 478 13.52 -20.30 -6.52
C ARG A 478 12.91 -21.42 -7.36
N GLN A 479 13.60 -22.56 -7.44
CA GLN A 479 13.01 -23.77 -7.99
C GLN A 479 12.08 -24.43 -6.97
N PRO A 480 10.96 -25.03 -7.41
CA PRO A 480 10.13 -25.85 -6.55
C PRO A 480 10.95 -26.95 -5.88
N PRO A 481 10.70 -27.27 -4.60
CA PRO A 481 11.34 -28.39 -3.91
C PRO A 481 11.09 -29.70 -4.66
N ARG A 482 12.11 -30.55 -4.81
CA ARG A 482 11.95 -31.83 -5.53
C ARG A 482 11.34 -32.92 -4.65
N GLY A 483 11.37 -32.75 -3.34
CA GLY A 483 10.83 -33.69 -2.36
C GLY A 483 11.21 -33.29 -0.93
N LEU A 484 11.04 -34.22 0.00
CA LEU A 484 11.19 -33.98 1.44
C LEU A 484 12.57 -33.41 1.85
N GLU A 485 13.67 -33.90 1.27
CA GLU A 485 15.03 -33.47 1.64
C GLU A 485 15.27 -31.98 1.33
N ASP A 486 14.81 -31.50 0.18
CA ASP A 486 14.93 -30.09 -0.21
C ASP A 486 14.11 -29.18 0.71
N ILE A 487 12.92 -29.64 1.14
CA ILE A 487 12.04 -28.90 2.05
C ILE A 487 12.69 -28.78 3.43
N LEU A 488 13.18 -29.89 3.99
CA LEU A 488 13.86 -29.89 5.29
C LEU A 488 15.15 -29.07 5.26
N ALA A 489 15.91 -29.11 4.16
CA ALA A 489 17.11 -28.28 3.99
C ALA A 489 16.79 -26.78 3.94
N ALA A 490 15.71 -26.39 3.26
CA ALA A 490 15.24 -25.01 3.23
C ALA A 490 14.81 -24.53 4.63
N GLN A 491 14.06 -25.34 5.37
CA GLN A 491 13.65 -25.03 6.75
C GLN A 491 14.87 -24.85 7.68
N ALA A 492 15.85 -25.75 7.63
CA ALA A 492 17.06 -25.67 8.44
C ALA A 492 17.89 -24.39 8.17
N SER A 493 17.94 -23.95 6.91
CA SER A 493 18.63 -22.70 6.53
C SER A 493 17.93 -21.44 7.06
N HIS A 494 16.59 -21.47 7.16
CA HIS A 494 15.78 -20.35 7.65
C HIS A 494 15.86 -20.19 9.18
N PHE A 495 16.04 -21.30 9.92
CA PHE A 495 16.34 -21.27 11.37
C PHE A 495 17.77 -20.81 11.67
N ALA A 496 18.72 -21.03 10.75
CA ALA A 496 20.09 -20.55 10.90
C ALA A 496 20.24 -19.05 10.61
N SER A 497 19.50 -18.49 9.63
CA SER A 497 19.56 -17.05 9.29
C SER A 497 18.83 -16.16 10.30
N THR A 498 17.77 -16.65 10.93
CA THR A 498 17.02 -15.90 11.97
C THR A 498 17.82 -15.69 13.27
N ALA A 499 18.91 -16.42 13.47
CA ALA A 499 19.86 -16.18 14.56
C ALA A 499 20.99 -15.18 14.20
N SER A 500 21.11 -14.74 12.94
CA SER A 500 22.25 -13.94 12.49
C SER A 500 21.96 -13.01 11.31
N GLU A 501 20.95 -12.15 11.34
CA GLU A 501 20.81 -11.12 10.29
C GLU A 501 20.51 -9.72 10.84
N SER A 502 21.58 -8.93 10.94
CA SER A 502 21.59 -7.53 10.52
C SER A 502 21.54 -7.46 8.98
N PRO A 503 20.82 -6.50 8.35
CA PRO A 503 20.62 -6.50 6.91
C PRO A 503 21.87 -6.03 6.16
N GLN A 504 22.54 -6.95 5.48
CA GLN A 504 23.51 -6.67 4.43
C GLN A 504 23.27 -7.68 3.31
N HIS A 505 22.63 -7.29 2.20
CA HIS A 505 22.89 -7.81 0.86
C HIS A 505 22.10 -6.96 -0.15
N GLY A 506 22.82 -6.07 -0.85
CA GLY A 506 22.27 -5.16 -1.86
C GLY A 506 23.21 -4.05 -2.33
N SER A 507 24.44 -3.95 -1.80
CA SER A 507 25.27 -2.73 -1.88
C SER A 507 26.19 -2.61 -3.10
N GLU A 508 26.53 -3.68 -3.82
CA GLU A 508 27.69 -3.62 -4.74
C GLU A 508 27.38 -3.02 -6.12
N THR A 509 26.20 -3.23 -6.70
CA THR A 509 25.84 -2.67 -8.02
C THR A 509 25.31 -1.24 -7.96
N LEU A 510 24.64 -0.84 -6.88
CA LEU A 510 24.18 0.55 -6.69
C LEU A 510 25.32 1.56 -6.49
N GLY A 511 26.46 1.13 -5.91
CA GLY A 511 27.56 2.02 -5.57
C GLY A 511 28.21 2.72 -6.77
N GLN A 512 28.21 2.08 -7.95
CA GLN A 512 28.85 2.63 -9.15
C GLN A 512 27.98 3.66 -9.90
N SER A 513 26.65 3.48 -9.92
CA SER A 513 25.73 4.44 -10.57
C SER A 513 25.64 5.76 -9.81
N ASP A 514 25.64 5.70 -8.47
CA ASP A 514 25.51 6.88 -7.61
C ASP A 514 26.76 7.77 -7.67
N LEU A 515 27.95 7.17 -7.72
CA LEU A 515 29.22 7.87 -7.90
C LEU A 515 29.24 8.64 -9.23
N GLN A 516 28.75 8.03 -10.32
CA GLN A 516 28.70 8.67 -11.63
C GLN A 516 27.78 9.89 -11.64
N MET A 517 26.59 9.77 -11.02
CA MET A 517 25.62 10.85 -10.92
C MET A 517 26.17 12.04 -10.12
N LEU A 518 26.74 11.79 -8.94
CA LEU A 518 27.35 12.84 -8.12
C LEU A 518 28.53 13.52 -8.84
N SER A 519 29.36 12.75 -9.54
CA SER A 519 30.47 13.29 -10.34
C SER A 519 29.97 14.23 -11.45
N GLN A 520 28.83 13.96 -12.06
CA GLN A 520 28.23 14.84 -13.07
C GLN A 520 27.71 16.15 -12.46
N THR A 521 27.03 16.08 -11.32
CA THR A 521 26.57 17.29 -10.62
C THR A 521 27.77 18.15 -10.17
N LEU A 522 28.84 17.55 -9.64
CA LEU A 522 30.08 18.28 -9.35
C LEU A 522 30.75 18.85 -10.61
N THR A 523 30.68 18.14 -11.73
CA THR A 523 31.16 18.68 -13.02
C THR A 523 30.35 19.89 -13.46
N SER A 524 29.02 19.86 -13.28
CA SER A 524 28.15 21.01 -13.55
C SER A 524 28.52 22.22 -12.69
N LEU A 525 28.83 22.00 -11.40
CA LEU A 525 29.27 23.06 -10.49
C LEU A 525 30.65 23.59 -10.86
N ALA A 526 31.59 22.72 -11.21
CA ALA A 526 32.94 23.11 -11.63
C ALA A 526 32.94 23.92 -12.94
N GLN A 527 31.98 23.67 -13.83
CA GLN A 527 31.78 24.42 -15.07
C GLN A 527 31.03 25.75 -14.86
N ALA A 528 30.45 25.97 -13.66
CA ALA A 528 29.71 27.20 -13.39
C ALA A 528 30.67 28.39 -13.23
N HIS A 529 30.21 29.56 -13.67
CA HIS A 529 31.00 30.78 -13.51
C HIS A 529 31.14 31.14 -12.02
N GLY A 530 32.38 31.25 -11.54
CA GLY A 530 32.68 31.51 -10.13
C GLY A 530 32.90 30.24 -9.28
N ALA A 531 33.07 29.06 -9.89
CA ALA A 531 33.26 27.81 -9.15
C ALA A 531 34.34 27.87 -8.05
N HIS A 532 35.45 28.59 -8.29
CA HIS A 532 36.53 28.77 -7.31
C HIS A 532 36.13 29.46 -6.00
N SER A 533 34.99 30.15 -5.95
CA SER A 533 34.46 30.75 -4.71
C SER A 533 33.43 29.86 -4.00
N PHE A 534 33.13 28.66 -4.51
CA PHE A 534 32.12 27.80 -3.91
C PHE A 534 32.70 27.01 -2.74
N HIS A 535 31.92 26.94 -1.66
CA HIS A 535 32.12 26.03 -0.54
C HIS A 535 31.10 24.91 -0.68
N VAL A 536 31.53 23.75 -1.18
CA VAL A 536 30.64 22.63 -1.50
C VAL A 536 30.64 21.63 -0.35
N VAL A 537 29.44 21.29 0.12
CA VAL A 537 29.23 20.28 1.16
C VAL A 537 28.48 19.09 0.57
N LEU A 538 29.13 17.94 0.55
CA LEU A 538 28.54 16.64 0.22
C LEU A 538 27.83 16.12 1.47
N ALA A 539 26.50 16.19 1.47
CA ALA A 539 25.67 15.68 2.55
C ALA A 539 25.53 14.15 2.46
N MET A 540 26.38 13.41 3.17
CA MET A 540 26.41 11.94 3.18
C MET A 540 25.70 11.39 4.42
N GLU A 541 25.36 10.10 4.41
CA GLU A 541 24.71 9.46 5.55
C GLU A 541 25.55 8.31 6.13
N ALA A 542 25.62 8.22 7.46
CA ALA A 542 26.41 7.19 8.13
C ALA A 542 25.92 5.76 7.82
N ARG A 543 24.65 5.60 7.46
CA ARG A 543 24.07 4.32 7.03
C ARG A 543 24.59 3.81 5.69
N GLU A 544 25.22 4.66 4.88
CA GLU A 544 25.94 4.23 3.66
C GLU A 544 27.21 3.42 4.00
N GLY A 545 27.62 3.39 5.27
CA GLY A 545 28.74 2.61 5.75
C GLY A 545 30.09 3.01 5.11
N PRO A 546 31.06 2.07 5.07
CA PRO A 546 32.39 2.33 4.50
C PRO A 546 32.36 2.75 3.02
N ALA A 547 31.41 2.23 2.24
CA ALA A 547 31.26 2.56 0.82
C ALA A 547 30.89 4.04 0.60
N GLY A 548 30.04 4.61 1.46
CA GLY A 548 29.70 6.04 1.43
C GLY A 548 30.91 6.95 1.71
N LEU A 549 31.75 6.56 2.67
CA LEU A 549 32.99 7.27 2.99
C LEU A 549 34.00 7.21 1.84
N GLU A 550 34.17 6.04 1.22
CA GLU A 550 35.05 5.87 0.07
C GLU A 550 34.57 6.70 -1.13
N LYS A 551 33.26 6.67 -1.42
CA LYS A 551 32.63 7.52 -2.44
C LYS A 551 32.89 9.00 -2.21
N ALA A 552 32.72 9.48 -0.96
CA ALA A 552 32.97 10.87 -0.59
C ALA A 552 34.46 11.27 -0.73
N ALA A 553 35.38 10.37 -0.38
CA ALA A 553 36.81 10.57 -0.55
C ALA A 553 37.19 10.65 -2.03
N GLN A 554 36.71 9.73 -2.87
CA GLN A 554 36.96 9.73 -4.31
C GLN A 554 36.47 11.01 -4.99
N LEU A 555 35.28 11.50 -4.62
CA LEU A 555 34.74 12.76 -5.15
C LEU A 555 35.54 13.97 -4.66
N SER A 556 35.92 13.99 -3.38
CA SER A 556 36.76 15.04 -2.80
C SER A 556 38.11 15.15 -3.50
N ASP A 557 38.78 14.02 -3.73
CA ASP A 557 40.09 13.96 -4.42
C ASP A 557 39.98 14.40 -5.88
N GLY A 558 38.89 14.02 -6.57
CA GLY A 558 38.67 14.35 -7.97
C GLY A 558 38.38 15.84 -8.23
N PHE A 559 37.66 16.49 -7.31
CA PHE A 559 37.06 17.81 -7.54
C PHE A 559 37.52 18.95 -6.64
N SER A 560 38.24 18.68 -5.53
CA SER A 560 38.69 19.70 -4.56
C SER A 560 39.39 20.91 -5.20
N LYS A 561 40.18 20.70 -6.25
CA LYS A 561 40.91 21.75 -6.98
C LYS A 561 40.04 22.78 -7.72
N TYR A 562 38.74 22.50 -7.92
CA TYR A 562 37.83 23.40 -8.66
C TYR A 562 37.07 24.37 -7.76
N PHE A 563 37.03 24.11 -6.45
CA PHE A 563 36.22 24.84 -5.48
C PHE A 563 37.11 25.50 -4.41
N SER A 564 36.56 26.46 -3.66
CA SER A 564 37.24 27.04 -2.49
C SER A 564 37.44 25.97 -1.42
N THR A 565 36.35 25.26 -1.11
CA THR A 565 36.37 24.09 -0.25
C THR A 565 35.40 23.04 -0.80
N LEU A 566 35.77 21.76 -0.68
CA LEU A 566 34.91 20.61 -0.94
C LEU A 566 35.03 19.69 0.26
N ARG A 567 33.92 19.50 0.97
CA ARG A 567 33.87 18.74 2.24
C ARG A 567 32.71 17.78 2.22
N SER A 568 32.77 16.72 3.01
CA SER A 568 31.66 15.79 3.23
C SER A 568 31.23 15.80 4.69
N THR A 569 29.92 15.88 4.94
CA THR A 569 29.32 15.62 6.24
C THR A 569 28.78 14.20 6.26
N SER A 570 28.72 13.57 7.44
CA SER A 570 28.08 12.27 7.61
C SER A 570 26.99 12.40 8.67
N HIS A 571 25.74 12.34 8.24
CA HIS A 571 24.58 12.37 9.12
C HIS A 571 24.52 11.07 9.95
N PRO A 572 24.56 11.13 11.30
CA PRO A 572 24.53 9.94 12.14
C PRO A 572 23.25 9.11 11.97
N SER A 573 23.35 7.78 12.10
CA SER A 573 22.18 6.91 12.13
C SER A 573 21.52 6.90 13.52
N ASN A 574 20.19 6.81 13.56
CA ASN A 574 19.38 6.64 14.78
C ASN A 574 19.40 7.83 15.76
N LEU A 575 19.47 9.07 15.24
CA LEU A 575 19.22 10.24 16.06
C LEU A 575 17.75 10.24 16.55
N ARG A 576 17.54 10.88 17.70
CA ARG A 576 16.22 11.08 18.29
C ARG A 576 15.85 12.53 18.14
N GLU A 577 14.63 12.79 17.71
CA GLU A 577 14.04 14.13 17.81
C GLU A 577 13.20 14.20 19.07
N GLU A 578 13.51 15.17 19.91
CA GLU A 578 12.81 15.45 21.15
C GLU A 578 11.72 16.50 20.87
N HIS A 579 10.49 16.17 21.24
CA HIS A 579 9.30 16.97 21.02
C HIS A 579 9.06 17.92 22.19
N ALA A 580 8.27 18.98 21.95
CA ALA A 580 7.96 20.00 22.96
C ALA A 580 7.17 19.48 24.17
N ASP A 581 6.56 18.30 24.07
CA ASP A 581 5.89 17.61 25.18
C ASP A 581 6.84 16.67 25.96
N GLY A 582 8.14 16.69 25.64
CA GLY A 582 9.17 15.83 26.23
C GLY A 582 9.13 14.38 25.75
N SER A 583 8.27 14.05 24.77
CA SER A 583 8.35 12.79 24.06
C SER A 583 9.51 12.80 23.06
N TRP A 584 9.92 11.63 22.59
CA TRP A 584 10.94 11.53 21.54
C TRP A 584 10.50 10.51 20.50
N ASP A 585 10.76 10.83 19.24
CA ASP A 585 10.64 9.91 18.13
C ASP A 585 12.03 9.65 17.51
N ALA A 586 12.17 8.54 16.80
CA ALA A 586 13.34 8.35 15.96
C ALA A 586 13.27 9.36 14.80
N GLU A 587 14.35 10.10 14.56
CA GLU A 587 14.44 11.00 13.41
C GLU A 587 14.24 10.20 12.12
N VAL A 588 13.41 10.69 11.20
CA VAL A 588 13.15 10.01 9.93
C VAL A 588 14.34 10.21 8.99
N PRO A 589 15.11 9.16 8.68
CA PRO A 589 16.34 9.35 7.92
C PRO A 589 16.02 9.61 6.45
N GLY A 590 16.48 10.74 5.90
CA GLY A 590 16.28 11.11 4.50
C GLY A 590 16.82 12.49 4.16
N LYS A 591 16.44 13.02 2.99
CA LYS A 591 16.92 14.32 2.48
C LYS A 591 16.81 15.44 3.52
N ALA A 592 15.65 15.58 4.18
CA ALA A 592 15.38 16.65 5.12
C ALA A 592 16.37 16.63 6.32
N SER A 593 16.44 15.51 7.06
CA SER A 593 17.43 15.29 8.14
C SER A 593 18.87 15.53 7.71
N ASN A 594 19.25 15.03 6.53
CA ASN A 594 20.60 15.15 6.01
C ASN A 594 20.95 16.62 5.65
N VAL A 595 20.01 17.36 5.03
CA VAL A 595 20.18 18.80 4.75
C VAL A 595 20.26 19.61 6.04
N LYS A 596 19.36 19.37 7.02
CA LYS A 596 19.37 20.02 8.34
C LYS A 596 20.73 19.85 9.02
N TRP A 597 21.27 18.63 9.02
CA TRP A 597 22.61 18.33 9.55
C TRP A 597 23.71 19.05 8.78
N ALA A 598 23.71 18.93 7.45
CA ALA A 598 24.75 19.51 6.59
C ALA A 598 24.82 21.03 6.71
N VAL A 599 23.68 21.73 6.79
CA VAL A 599 23.62 23.19 6.95
C VAL A 599 24.20 23.62 8.31
N ARG A 600 23.88 22.90 9.39
CA ARG A 600 24.42 23.18 10.74
C ARG A 600 25.94 23.00 10.79
N GLU A 601 26.45 21.91 10.22
CA GLU A 601 27.89 21.67 10.15
C GLU A 601 28.60 22.70 9.25
N ALA A 602 28.03 23.03 8.08
CA ALA A 602 28.57 24.05 7.19
C ALA A 602 28.67 25.41 7.88
N HIS A 603 27.64 25.83 8.61
CA HIS A 603 27.66 27.07 9.38
C HIS A 603 28.74 27.05 10.46
N ARG A 604 28.86 25.96 11.23
CA ARG A 604 29.89 25.82 12.28
C ARG A 604 31.30 25.93 11.70
N GLU A 605 31.54 25.35 10.54
CA GLU A 605 32.85 25.42 9.87
C GLU A 605 33.16 26.81 9.30
N LEU A 606 32.18 27.48 8.69
CA LEU A 606 32.37 28.85 8.17
C LEU A 606 32.66 29.86 9.30
N LEU A 607 32.07 29.66 10.48
CA LEU A 607 32.41 30.46 11.67
C LEU A 607 33.87 30.27 12.09
N LYS A 608 34.42 29.05 11.98
CA LYS A 608 35.85 28.79 12.25
C LYS A 608 36.76 29.48 11.22
N GLU A 609 36.32 29.58 9.97
CA GLU A 609 37.04 30.26 8.88
C GLU A 609 36.91 31.79 8.93
N SER A 610 36.19 32.36 9.91
CA SER A 610 35.91 33.80 10.02
C SER A 610 35.19 34.39 8.80
N VAL A 611 34.39 33.57 8.11
CA VAL A 611 33.52 34.03 7.02
C VAL A 611 32.22 34.57 7.61
N ASP A 612 31.89 35.83 7.31
CA ASP A 612 30.64 36.44 7.76
C ASP A 612 29.41 35.73 7.13
N PRO A 613 28.54 35.06 7.92
CA PRO A 613 27.37 34.37 7.40
C PRO A 613 26.39 35.28 6.64
N ALA A 614 26.37 36.59 6.93
CA ALA A 614 25.54 37.57 6.21
C ALA A 614 25.99 37.80 4.76
N SER A 615 27.21 37.37 4.42
CA SER A 615 27.79 37.47 3.08
C SER A 615 27.67 36.19 2.24
N VAL A 616 27.11 35.12 2.82
CA VAL A 616 27.04 33.79 2.20
C VAL A 616 25.63 33.49 1.71
N ILE A 617 25.53 33.00 0.48
CA ILE A 617 24.29 32.45 -0.10
C ILE A 617 24.41 30.92 -0.03
N LEU A 618 23.48 30.30 0.70
CA LEU A 618 23.30 28.86 0.72
C LEU A 618 22.45 28.45 -0.49
N THR A 619 22.92 27.50 -1.28
CA THR A 619 22.13 26.84 -2.33
C THR A 619 21.94 25.38 -1.95
N VAL A 620 20.69 24.94 -1.78
CA VAL A 620 20.33 23.54 -1.55
C VAL A 620 19.94 22.92 -2.88
N ALA A 621 20.48 21.74 -3.19
CA ALA A 621 20.21 21.06 -4.46
C ALA A 621 20.28 19.53 -4.29
N ASP A 622 19.46 18.82 -5.07
CA ASP A 622 19.48 17.35 -5.12
C ASP A 622 20.75 16.82 -5.83
N ALA A 623 21.16 15.60 -5.49
CA ALA A 623 22.35 14.95 -6.03
C ALA A 623 22.34 14.71 -7.55
N ASP A 624 21.17 14.80 -8.20
CA ASP A 624 20.98 14.55 -9.63
C ASP A 624 20.73 15.83 -10.45
N VAL A 625 21.11 16.98 -9.91
CA VAL A 625 20.87 18.29 -10.50
C VAL A 625 22.02 18.73 -11.40
N VAL A 626 21.68 19.33 -12.55
CA VAL A 626 22.59 20.07 -13.43
C VAL A 626 22.09 21.50 -13.59
N PHE A 627 22.96 22.46 -13.31
CA PHE A 627 22.65 23.88 -13.36
C PHE A 627 22.90 24.46 -14.75
N HIS A 628 22.07 25.43 -15.15
CA HIS A 628 22.40 26.24 -16.31
C HIS A 628 23.76 26.95 -16.08
N PRO A 629 24.68 27.02 -17.06
CA PRO A 629 26.05 27.54 -16.86
C PRO A 629 26.16 28.96 -16.29
N ARG A 630 25.10 29.76 -16.44
CA ARG A 630 25.01 31.15 -15.92
C ARG A 630 24.21 31.30 -14.61
N TYR A 631 23.68 30.21 -14.05
CA TYR A 631 22.82 30.24 -12.86
C TYR A 631 23.44 31.04 -11.70
N PHE A 632 24.62 30.63 -11.23
CA PHE A 632 25.29 31.26 -10.08
C PHE A 632 25.77 32.68 -10.36
N SER A 633 26.18 32.98 -11.61
CA SER A 633 26.53 34.35 -12.01
C SER A 633 25.33 35.29 -11.96
N HIS A 634 24.14 34.78 -12.29
CA HIS A 634 22.90 35.54 -12.21
C HIS A 634 22.49 35.75 -10.75
N LEU A 635 22.50 34.67 -9.94
CA LEU A 635 22.22 34.72 -8.51
C LEU A 635 23.11 35.74 -7.78
N THR A 636 24.42 35.66 -7.98
CA THR A 636 25.39 36.56 -7.34
C THR A 636 25.19 38.02 -7.76
N ARG A 637 24.93 38.25 -9.06
CA ARG A 637 24.64 39.59 -9.58
C ARG A 637 23.37 40.16 -8.96
N ASP A 638 22.31 39.37 -8.90
CA ASP A 638 21.02 39.80 -8.38
C ASP A 638 21.07 40.05 -6.87
N PHE A 639 21.71 39.16 -6.10
CA PHE A 639 22.02 39.39 -4.68
C PHE A 639 22.73 40.74 -4.46
N GLY A 640 23.78 41.02 -5.26
CA GLY A 640 24.50 42.30 -5.18
C GLY A 640 23.63 43.52 -5.54
N VAL A 641 22.66 43.37 -6.46
CA VAL A 641 21.70 44.43 -6.79
C VAL A 641 20.74 44.67 -5.62
N VAL A 642 20.18 43.63 -5.03
CA VAL A 642 19.26 43.73 -3.89
C VAL A 642 19.98 44.33 -2.68
N ARG A 643 21.21 43.89 -2.38
CA ARG A 643 22.04 44.42 -1.30
C ARG A 643 22.31 45.92 -1.44
N ARG A 644 22.64 46.39 -2.66
CA ARG A 644 22.92 47.82 -2.93
C ARG A 644 21.69 48.72 -2.86
N ARG A 645 20.48 48.20 -3.08
CA ARG A 645 19.23 48.99 -2.98
C ARG A 645 18.92 49.44 -1.55
N GLY A 646 19.60 48.89 -0.54
CA GLY A 646 19.41 49.25 0.86
C GLY A 646 18.16 48.62 1.47
N GLY A 647 17.94 48.88 2.76
CA GLY A 647 16.77 48.40 3.49
C GLY A 647 16.85 46.94 3.95
N GLY A 648 17.97 46.24 3.77
CA GLY A 648 18.16 44.86 4.29
C GLY A 648 17.44 43.77 3.50
N TRP A 649 16.79 44.06 2.37
CA TRP A 649 15.99 43.08 1.61
C TRP A 649 16.75 41.81 1.20
N HIS A 650 18.05 41.93 0.93
CA HIS A 650 18.90 40.79 0.59
C HIS A 650 18.99 39.71 1.66
N GLU A 651 18.74 40.05 2.93
CA GLU A 651 18.70 39.11 4.06
C GLU A 651 17.41 38.28 4.07
N TRP A 652 16.40 38.70 3.30
CA TRP A 652 15.05 38.13 3.30
C TRP A 652 14.63 37.60 1.92
N THR A 653 15.55 37.52 0.97
CA THR A 653 15.22 37.06 -0.39
C THR A 653 15.59 35.58 -0.54
N ILE A 654 14.65 34.77 -1.03
CA ILE A 654 14.88 33.38 -1.42
C ILE A 654 14.77 33.31 -2.95
N TRP A 655 15.73 32.71 -3.62
CA TRP A 655 15.76 32.57 -5.06
C TRP A 655 15.33 31.17 -5.50
N GLN A 656 14.32 31.11 -6.36
CA GLN A 656 13.77 29.87 -6.93
C GLN A 656 13.96 29.84 -8.45
N ALA A 657 14.47 28.74 -8.97
CA ALA A 657 14.52 28.48 -10.41
C ALA A 657 13.55 27.36 -10.79
N PRO A 658 13.02 27.36 -12.03
CA PRO A 658 12.15 26.28 -12.46
C PRO A 658 12.97 24.98 -12.59
N GLN A 659 12.53 23.95 -11.86
CA GLN A 659 13.13 22.62 -11.86
C GLN A 659 12.49 21.76 -12.94
N LEU A 660 13.32 21.21 -13.85
CA LEU A 660 12.87 20.49 -15.04
C LEU A 660 13.41 19.04 -15.07
N PRO A 661 12.59 18.02 -14.73
CA PRO A 661 13.02 16.62 -14.64
C PRO A 661 13.13 15.93 -16.01
N PHE A 662 14.01 16.44 -16.87
CA PHE A 662 14.14 16.01 -18.26
C PHE A 662 15.55 15.48 -18.65
N ARG A 663 16.49 15.28 -17.70
CA ARG A 663 17.87 14.82 -18.02
C ARG A 663 17.90 13.53 -18.83
N ASN A 664 17.06 12.56 -18.46
CA ASN A 664 16.88 11.26 -19.12
C ASN A 664 15.54 11.18 -19.88
N TYR A 665 15.11 12.28 -20.51
CA TYR A 665 13.78 12.41 -21.11
C TYR A 665 13.41 11.29 -22.09
N TYR A 666 14.26 10.97 -23.08
CA TYR A 666 13.94 9.95 -24.08
C TYR A 666 13.88 8.54 -23.48
N ALA A 667 14.78 8.22 -22.53
CA ALA A 667 14.81 6.93 -21.86
C ALA A 667 13.69 6.74 -20.83
N SER A 668 13.09 7.85 -20.38
CA SER A 668 12.00 7.81 -19.40
C SER A 668 10.73 7.26 -20.02
N PRO A 669 10.05 6.25 -19.43
CA PRO A 669 8.76 5.79 -19.91
C PRO A 669 7.66 6.83 -19.67
N ALA A 670 6.49 6.62 -20.29
CA ALA A 670 5.36 7.56 -20.23
C ALA A 670 4.93 7.90 -18.79
N CYS A 671 4.97 6.94 -17.85
CA CYS A 671 4.63 7.16 -16.43
C CYS A 671 5.53 8.20 -15.74
N SER A 672 6.79 8.34 -16.18
CA SER A 672 7.72 9.35 -15.67
C SER A 672 7.63 10.65 -16.47
N ARG A 673 7.48 10.58 -17.80
CA ARG A 673 7.39 11.78 -18.66
C ARG A 673 6.13 12.61 -18.42
N VAL A 674 4.97 11.96 -18.26
CA VAL A 674 3.70 12.66 -17.99
C VAL A 674 3.81 13.50 -16.72
N TRP A 675 4.38 12.94 -15.65
CA TRP A 675 4.64 13.69 -14.42
C TRP A 675 5.64 14.83 -14.65
N ALA A 676 6.70 14.58 -15.43
CA ALA A 676 7.70 15.59 -15.74
C ALA A 676 7.09 16.82 -16.44
N TYR A 677 6.11 16.63 -17.33
CA TYR A 677 5.36 17.75 -17.93
C TYR A 677 4.58 18.55 -16.89
N VAL A 678 3.82 17.87 -16.03
CA VAL A 678 2.99 18.50 -15.00
C VAL A 678 3.85 19.30 -14.02
N ALA A 679 4.90 18.68 -13.48
CA ALA A 679 5.82 19.34 -12.55
C ALA A 679 6.50 20.55 -13.20
N SER A 680 6.93 20.43 -14.45
CA SER A 680 7.62 21.52 -15.14
C SER A 680 6.68 22.70 -15.48
N ILE A 681 5.43 22.41 -15.87
CA ILE A 681 4.41 23.45 -16.10
C ILE A 681 4.09 24.18 -14.81
N TRP A 682 3.93 23.43 -13.70
CA TRP A 682 3.70 23.99 -12.38
C TRP A 682 4.84 24.92 -11.95
N GLU A 683 6.08 24.45 -12.03
CA GLU A 683 7.27 25.21 -11.65
C GLU A 683 7.46 26.47 -12.51
N CYS A 684 7.36 26.34 -13.83
CA CYS A 684 7.47 27.50 -14.72
C CYS A 684 6.34 28.51 -14.47
N GLY A 685 5.11 28.03 -14.26
CA GLY A 685 3.96 28.85 -13.95
C GLY A 685 4.09 29.58 -12.61
N GLY A 686 4.55 28.88 -11.57
CA GLY A 686 4.77 29.42 -10.23
C GLY A 686 5.86 30.49 -10.22
N VAL A 687 7.04 30.18 -10.79
CA VAL A 687 8.16 31.13 -10.90
C VAL A 687 7.79 32.35 -11.75
N ALA A 688 7.07 32.17 -12.86
CA ALA A 688 6.58 33.30 -13.65
C ALA A 688 5.54 34.13 -12.89
N GLY A 689 4.65 33.46 -12.14
CA GLY A 689 3.61 34.07 -11.32
C GLY A 689 4.13 35.04 -10.27
N LEU A 690 5.32 34.79 -9.71
CA LEU A 690 5.99 35.68 -8.75
C LEU A 690 6.16 37.11 -9.32
N SER A 691 6.30 37.26 -10.64
CA SER A 691 6.41 38.56 -11.29
C SER A 691 5.07 39.32 -11.38
N PHE A 692 3.96 38.61 -11.21
CA PHE A 692 2.59 39.15 -11.22
C PHE A 692 2.00 39.24 -9.79
N GLY A 693 2.82 39.00 -8.77
CA GLY A 693 2.42 39.07 -7.36
C GLY A 693 1.63 37.86 -6.89
N SER A 694 1.77 36.68 -7.51
CA SER A 694 1.31 35.42 -6.92
C SER A 694 2.29 34.92 -5.85
N GLU A 695 1.85 33.98 -5.01
CA GLU A 695 2.72 33.25 -4.07
C GLU A 695 3.11 31.89 -4.66
N HIS A 696 4.35 31.49 -4.43
CA HIS A 696 4.89 30.17 -4.76
C HIS A 696 5.67 29.65 -3.55
N PHE A 697 6.22 28.44 -3.63
CA PHE A 697 7.08 27.89 -2.57
C PHE A 697 8.49 27.64 -3.13
N ALA A 698 9.47 27.48 -2.24
CA ALA A 698 10.75 26.92 -2.65
C ALA A 698 10.54 25.44 -3.01
N PHE A 699 11.13 24.98 -4.11
CA PHE A 699 10.89 23.63 -4.63
C PHE A 699 12.17 23.00 -5.17
N SER A 700 12.57 21.85 -4.60
CA SER A 700 13.72 20.99 -4.94
C SER A 700 15.09 21.66 -4.87
N THR A 701 15.32 22.75 -5.62
CA THR A 701 16.58 23.51 -5.68
C THR A 701 16.32 25.00 -5.52
N TYR A 702 16.80 25.57 -4.42
CA TYR A 702 16.59 26.97 -4.05
C TYR A 702 17.83 27.57 -3.40
N SER A 703 17.90 28.89 -3.36
CA SER A 703 19.00 29.61 -2.72
C SER A 703 18.50 30.67 -1.74
N LEU A 704 19.16 30.82 -0.60
CA LEU A 704 18.82 31.80 0.44
C LEU A 704 20.05 32.25 1.22
N PRO A 705 20.02 33.41 1.91
CA PRO A 705 21.10 33.81 2.79
C PRO A 705 21.33 32.79 3.89
N LEU A 706 22.60 32.41 4.14
CA LEU A 706 22.94 31.42 5.16
C LEU A 706 22.47 31.88 6.55
N LEU A 707 22.61 33.18 6.85
CA LEU A 707 22.15 33.76 8.10
C LEU A 707 20.64 33.56 8.30
N LEU A 708 19.82 33.77 7.25
CA LEU A 708 18.38 33.52 7.32
C LEU A 708 18.08 32.03 7.55
N ALA A 709 18.77 31.13 6.86
CA ALA A 709 18.58 29.70 7.00
C ALA A 709 18.86 29.22 8.44
N VAL A 710 19.87 29.78 9.09
CA VAL A 710 20.26 29.43 10.46
C VAL A 710 19.33 30.09 11.48
N GLU A 711 19.09 31.40 11.38
CA GLU A 711 18.28 32.14 12.36
C GLU A 711 16.81 31.72 12.35
N ALA A 712 16.25 31.40 11.18
CA ALA A 712 14.87 30.89 11.07
C ALA A 712 14.78 29.38 11.35
N GLU A 713 15.92 28.71 11.57
CA GLU A 713 16.04 27.25 11.59
C GLU A 713 15.28 26.61 10.42
N ALA A 714 15.57 27.07 9.21
CA ALA A 714 14.68 26.85 8.06
C ALA A 714 14.56 25.39 7.61
N HIS A 715 15.45 24.49 8.04
CA HIS A 715 15.47 23.09 7.59
C HIS A 715 15.10 22.14 8.74
N GLU A 716 14.05 21.35 8.55
CA GLU A 716 13.54 20.34 9.48
C GLU A 716 13.96 18.93 9.09
N GLY A 717 13.91 17.98 10.04
CA GLY A 717 14.44 16.62 9.85
C GLY A 717 13.37 15.60 9.47
N ASP A 718 12.16 15.82 9.96
CA ASP A 718 11.00 14.92 9.97
C ASP A 718 9.92 15.29 8.94
N VAL A 719 10.32 15.89 7.82
CA VAL A 719 9.40 16.42 6.80
C VAL A 719 9.74 15.90 5.40
N ILE A 720 8.73 15.77 4.53
CA ILE A 720 8.95 15.37 3.13
C ILE A 720 9.27 16.56 2.25
N ALA A 721 8.48 17.64 2.30
CA ALA A 721 8.75 18.87 1.57
C ALA A 721 9.50 19.87 2.47
N GLU A 722 10.78 19.59 2.71
CA GLU A 722 11.64 20.47 3.52
C GLU A 722 11.78 21.87 2.92
N ASP A 723 11.64 21.96 1.60
CA ASP A 723 11.69 23.16 0.78
C ASP A 723 10.47 24.07 1.01
N HIS A 724 9.25 23.51 1.05
CA HIS A 724 8.05 24.24 1.43
C HIS A 724 8.16 24.76 2.87
N HIS A 725 8.59 23.91 3.80
CA HIS A 725 8.78 24.27 5.21
C HIS A 725 9.82 25.38 5.36
N CYS A 726 10.94 25.32 4.62
CA CYS A 726 11.95 26.37 4.59
C CYS A 726 11.36 27.74 4.26
N TYR A 727 10.51 27.83 3.23
CA TYR A 727 9.87 29.10 2.90
C TYR A 727 8.87 29.55 3.98
N ILE A 728 8.01 28.65 4.46
CA ILE A 728 7.00 28.96 5.48
C ILE A 728 7.66 29.46 6.78
N ARG A 729 8.69 28.76 7.26
CA ARG A 729 9.43 29.14 8.46
C ARG A 729 10.12 30.49 8.28
N CYS A 730 10.81 30.72 7.16
CA CYS A 730 11.43 32.01 6.89
C CYS A 730 10.39 33.15 6.84
N PHE A 731 9.22 32.90 6.24
CA PHE A 731 8.12 33.87 6.18
C PHE A 731 7.61 34.27 7.56
N PHE A 732 7.22 33.30 8.40
CA PHE A 732 6.72 33.59 9.74
C PHE A 732 7.82 34.10 10.69
N TYR A 733 9.05 33.59 10.58
CA TYR A 733 10.20 34.11 11.32
C TYR A 733 10.42 35.60 11.02
N SER A 734 10.33 36.01 9.76
CA SER A 734 10.47 37.43 9.39
C SER A 734 9.36 38.30 10.00
N ALA A 735 8.13 37.78 10.11
CA ALA A 735 7.02 38.47 10.74
C ALA A 735 7.21 38.66 12.25
N VAL A 736 7.69 37.62 12.93
CA VAL A 736 8.01 37.67 14.37
C VAL A 736 9.16 38.63 14.64
N LYS A 737 10.24 38.58 13.84
CA LYS A 737 11.40 39.45 14.03
C LYS A 737 11.04 40.92 13.87
N GLU A 738 10.27 41.28 12.84
CA GLU A 738 9.82 42.66 12.67
C GLU A 738 8.82 43.07 13.78
N ALA A 739 7.92 42.19 14.21
CA ALA A 739 7.03 42.49 15.34
C ALA A 739 7.78 42.77 16.65
N ALA A 740 8.86 42.03 16.93
CA ALA A 740 9.72 42.28 18.08
C ALA A 740 10.42 43.66 18.00
N LEU A 741 10.87 44.08 16.81
CA LEU A 741 11.45 45.41 16.60
C LEU A 741 10.42 46.53 16.83
N ALA A 742 9.17 46.36 16.38
CA ALA A 742 8.08 47.31 16.65
C ALA A 742 7.80 47.45 18.15
N GLN A 743 7.77 46.33 18.89
CA GLN A 743 7.56 46.34 20.34
C GLN A 743 8.74 46.99 21.09
N GLY A 744 9.96 46.86 20.57
CA GLY A 744 11.16 47.54 21.07
C GLY A 744 11.22 49.04 20.78
N GLY A 745 10.15 49.64 20.25
CA GLY A 745 10.04 51.09 20.03
C GLY A 745 10.65 51.59 18.71
N GLN A 746 11.05 50.71 17.78
CA GLN A 746 11.43 51.13 16.43
C GLN A 746 10.19 51.32 15.55
N GLU A 747 10.05 52.48 14.91
CA GLU A 747 9.01 52.71 13.91
C GLU A 747 9.27 51.83 12.67
N ILE A 748 8.34 50.91 12.40
CA ILE A 748 8.32 50.15 11.14
C ILE A 748 7.66 51.01 10.07
N PRO A 749 8.37 51.41 9.00
CA PRO A 749 7.77 52.16 7.91
C PRO A 749 6.62 51.36 7.26
N ALA A 750 5.49 52.01 6.99
CA ALA A 750 4.29 51.34 6.46
C ALA A 750 4.52 50.55 5.15
N TRP A 751 5.54 50.92 4.35
CA TRP A 751 5.93 50.21 3.12
C TRP A 751 6.71 48.91 3.36
N ARG A 752 7.24 48.70 4.58
CA ARG A 752 8.16 47.59 4.92
C ARG A 752 7.42 46.27 5.16
N GLY A 753 6.12 46.31 5.47
CA GLY A 753 5.28 45.13 5.71
C GLY A 753 5.66 44.36 6.98
N LEU A 754 4.78 43.45 7.43
CA LEU A 754 5.06 42.61 8.61
C LEU A 754 5.99 41.45 8.26
N ALA A 755 5.72 40.71 7.18
CA ALA A 755 6.61 39.65 6.68
C ALA A 755 7.50 40.18 5.56
N ARG A 756 8.79 39.84 5.62
CA ARG A 756 9.82 40.30 4.68
C ARG A 756 10.38 39.18 3.80
N ALA A 757 10.34 37.94 4.29
CA ALA A 757 10.82 36.82 3.50
C ALA A 757 9.94 36.64 2.25
N HIS A 758 10.56 36.59 1.08
CA HIS A 758 9.85 36.46 -0.19
C HIS A 758 10.68 35.69 -1.22
N LEU A 759 9.97 35.08 -2.17
CA LEU A 759 10.59 34.42 -3.30
C LEU A 759 10.88 35.38 -4.45
N ARG A 760 12.00 35.16 -5.12
CA ARG A 760 12.45 35.91 -6.29
C ARG A 760 12.81 34.93 -7.42
N PRO A 761 12.29 35.14 -8.63
CA PRO A 761 12.46 34.18 -9.72
C PRO A 761 13.88 34.23 -10.31
N ILE A 762 14.44 33.05 -10.57
CA ILE A 762 15.57 32.84 -11.48
C ILE A 762 15.03 32.13 -12.72
N PHE A 763 14.92 32.83 -13.84
CA PHE A 763 14.41 32.26 -15.09
C PHE A 763 15.41 31.34 -15.82
N LEU A 764 16.58 31.09 -15.23
CA LEU A 764 17.53 30.10 -15.73
C LEU A 764 17.20 28.74 -15.10
N PRO A 765 16.72 27.75 -15.89
CA PRO A 765 16.23 26.50 -15.35
C PRO A 765 17.34 25.64 -14.78
N VAL A 766 16.92 24.69 -13.95
CA VAL A 766 17.76 23.62 -13.41
C VAL A 766 17.21 22.30 -13.94
N LYS A 767 18.08 21.38 -14.37
CA LYS A 767 17.70 20.07 -14.92
C LYS A 767 17.87 18.98 -13.86
N SER A 768 16.89 18.10 -13.74
CA SER A 768 16.95 16.92 -12.87
C SER A 768 16.53 15.65 -13.61
N THR A 769 16.66 14.50 -12.94
CA THR A 769 16.43 13.19 -13.55
C THR A 769 15.02 12.71 -13.23
N SER A 770 14.32 12.20 -14.25
CA SER A 770 13.04 11.49 -14.07
C SER A 770 13.29 10.07 -13.57
N VAL A 771 12.29 9.47 -12.91
CA VAL A 771 12.41 8.09 -12.39
C VAL A 771 12.56 7.10 -13.54
N VAL A 772 13.65 6.36 -13.51
CA VAL A 772 13.95 5.26 -14.43
C VAL A 772 14.70 4.21 -13.64
N SER A 773 14.26 2.96 -13.74
CA SER A 773 14.90 1.83 -13.09
C SER A 773 15.78 1.10 -14.09
N ASP A 774 16.98 0.71 -13.66
CA ASP A 774 17.89 -0.16 -14.40
C ASP A 774 17.34 -1.58 -14.59
N LYS A 775 16.39 -1.99 -13.73
CA LYS A 775 15.66 -3.27 -13.78
C LYS A 775 14.52 -3.30 -14.81
N GLY A 776 14.36 -2.24 -15.62
CA GLY A 776 13.43 -2.17 -16.73
C GLY A 776 12.14 -1.39 -16.46
N VAL A 777 11.23 -1.42 -17.44
CA VAL A 777 10.03 -0.56 -17.46
C VAL A 777 9.10 -0.86 -16.29
N TRP A 778 8.83 -2.14 -15.98
CA TRP A 778 7.93 -2.48 -14.88
C TRP A 778 8.42 -1.98 -13.51
N GLN A 779 9.71 -2.16 -13.22
CA GLN A 779 10.28 -1.63 -11.99
C GLN A 779 10.23 -0.09 -11.97
N THR A 780 10.41 0.56 -13.13
CA THR A 780 10.23 2.02 -13.24
C THR A 780 8.82 2.48 -12.84
N TRP A 781 7.79 1.71 -13.20
CA TRP A 781 6.41 2.00 -12.80
C TRP A 781 6.21 1.87 -11.28
N ILE A 782 6.85 0.89 -10.66
CA ILE A 782 6.84 0.68 -9.20
C ILE A 782 7.61 1.81 -8.50
N ASP A 783 8.82 2.12 -8.93
CA ASP A 783 9.66 3.16 -8.35
C ASP A 783 8.98 4.53 -8.45
N ARG A 784 8.28 4.79 -9.57
CA ARG A 784 7.50 6.01 -9.76
C ARG A 784 6.29 6.06 -8.83
N TRP A 785 5.66 4.92 -8.55
CA TRP A 785 4.55 4.84 -7.61
C TRP A 785 4.98 5.23 -6.19
N PHE A 786 6.10 4.67 -5.71
CA PHE A 786 6.63 5.04 -4.40
C PHE A 786 7.02 6.52 -4.34
N GLN A 787 7.60 7.06 -5.42
CA GLN A 787 7.91 8.48 -5.50
C GLN A 787 6.65 9.36 -5.47
N ALA A 788 5.61 9.00 -6.22
CA ALA A 788 4.34 9.72 -6.25
C ALA A 788 3.65 9.70 -4.89
N LYS A 789 3.59 8.52 -4.24
CA LYS A 789 3.04 8.37 -2.88
C LYS A 789 3.78 9.24 -1.87
N ARG A 790 5.11 9.32 -1.96
CA ARG A 790 5.94 10.19 -1.11
C ARG A 790 5.61 11.67 -1.36
N HIS A 791 5.58 12.13 -2.61
CA HIS A 791 5.22 13.52 -2.91
C HIS A 791 3.78 13.86 -2.47
N ALA A 792 2.85 12.92 -2.55
CA ALA A 792 1.48 13.11 -2.10
C ALA A 792 1.35 13.30 -0.58
N GLN A 793 2.30 12.80 0.23
CA GLN A 793 2.37 13.13 1.67
C GLN A 793 2.60 14.62 1.91
N GLY A 794 2.95 15.40 0.88
CA GLY A 794 2.96 16.86 0.88
C GLY A 794 1.65 17.53 1.34
N VAL A 795 0.59 16.75 1.53
CA VAL A 795 -0.66 17.21 2.14
C VAL A 795 -0.51 17.60 3.62
N ALA A 796 0.51 17.10 4.33
CA ALA A 796 0.78 17.43 5.74
C ALA A 796 1.16 18.92 5.93
N GLU A 797 1.65 19.55 4.88
CA GLU A 797 2.14 20.92 4.79
C GLU A 797 0.97 21.90 4.97
N LEU A 798 -0.24 21.48 4.58
CA LEU A 798 -1.47 22.21 4.89
C LEU A 798 -1.70 22.25 6.41
N SER A 799 -1.52 21.13 7.11
CA SER A 799 -1.65 21.07 8.57
C SER A 799 -0.57 21.92 9.26
N PHE A 800 0.68 21.80 8.81
CA PHE A 800 1.79 22.62 9.30
C PHE A 800 1.53 24.12 9.10
N PHE A 801 1.11 24.52 7.91
CA PHE A 801 0.80 25.92 7.60
C PHE A 801 -0.34 26.46 8.46
N VAL A 802 -1.40 25.68 8.68
CA VAL A 802 -2.52 26.09 9.55
C VAL A 802 -2.06 26.29 11.00
N LEU A 803 -1.18 25.43 11.50
CA LEU A 803 -0.58 25.58 12.83
C LEU A 803 0.31 26.84 12.91
N ALA A 804 1.14 27.09 11.90
CA ALA A 804 1.97 28.29 11.84
C ALA A 804 1.13 29.59 11.81
N VAL A 805 0.01 29.59 11.07
CA VAL A 805 -0.95 30.70 11.08
C VAL A 805 -1.61 30.86 12.45
N TRP A 806 -1.99 29.76 13.09
CA TRP A 806 -2.57 29.78 14.43
C TRP A 806 -1.61 30.36 15.46
N ASP A 807 -0.33 30.00 15.39
CA ASP A 807 0.72 30.53 16.24
C ASP A 807 0.96 32.01 16.00
N ALA A 808 1.03 32.42 14.74
CA ALA A 808 1.12 33.83 14.36
C ALA A 808 -0.08 34.64 14.93
N LEU A 809 -1.30 34.10 14.88
CA LEU A 809 -2.49 34.74 15.45
C LEU A 809 -2.42 34.90 16.97
N ARG A 810 -1.78 33.95 17.68
CA ARG A 810 -1.64 34.01 19.14
C ARG A 810 -0.54 34.96 19.60
N GLN A 811 0.52 35.09 18.81
CA GLN A 811 1.77 35.74 19.26
C GLN A 811 1.94 37.14 18.68
N LEU A 812 1.45 37.40 17.46
CA LEU A 812 1.57 38.71 16.83
C LEU A 812 0.46 39.63 17.31
N PRO A 813 0.77 40.84 17.81
CA PRO A 813 -0.22 41.84 18.17
C PRO A 813 -1.21 42.12 17.03
N THR A 814 -2.51 42.17 17.34
CA THR A 814 -3.57 42.47 16.35
C THR A 814 -3.35 43.80 15.62
N ALA A 815 -2.71 44.77 16.27
CA ALA A 815 -2.37 46.06 15.68
C ALA A 815 -1.34 45.97 14.53
N LEU A 816 -0.57 44.89 14.45
CA LEU A 816 0.45 44.68 13.41
C LEU A 816 -0.09 43.90 12.19
N TRP A 817 -1.32 43.39 12.25
CA TRP A 817 -1.95 42.68 11.13
C TRP A 817 -2.31 43.64 9.99
N SER A 818 -1.57 43.55 8.89
CA SER A 818 -1.85 44.32 7.67
C SER A 818 -2.66 43.52 6.65
N ALA A 819 -3.40 44.22 5.79
CA ALA A 819 -4.10 43.60 4.67
C ALA A 819 -3.14 42.85 3.72
N SER A 820 -1.90 43.33 3.55
CA SER A 820 -0.88 42.68 2.74
C SER A 820 -0.40 41.35 3.34
N PHE A 821 -0.21 41.29 4.66
CA PHE A 821 0.17 40.07 5.35
C PHE A 821 -0.95 39.03 5.28
N ALA A 822 -2.19 39.45 5.58
CA ALA A 822 -3.37 38.58 5.47
C ALA A 822 -3.58 38.04 4.04
N LEU A 823 -3.35 38.88 3.02
CA LEU A 823 -3.45 38.45 1.61
C LEU A 823 -2.36 37.45 1.24
N SER A 824 -1.13 37.62 1.76
CA SER A 824 -0.02 36.69 1.51
C SER A 824 -0.30 35.33 2.15
N VAL A 825 -0.76 35.32 3.41
CA VAL A 825 -1.22 34.11 4.11
C VAL A 825 -2.37 33.42 3.34
N ALA A 826 -3.37 34.18 2.88
CA ALA A 826 -4.48 33.64 2.11
C ALA A 826 -4.04 33.05 0.75
N ARG A 827 -3.05 33.67 0.09
CA ARG A 827 -2.48 33.16 -1.17
C ARG A 827 -1.67 31.89 -0.95
N MET A 828 -0.83 31.83 0.09
CA MET A 828 -0.10 30.60 0.46
C MET A 828 -1.07 29.46 0.79
N ALA A 829 -2.11 29.72 1.58
CA ALA A 829 -3.17 28.76 1.86
C ALA A 829 -3.86 28.28 0.58
N GLY A 830 -4.23 29.22 -0.29
CA GLY A 830 -4.82 28.95 -1.59
C GLY A 830 -3.92 28.03 -2.43
N THR A 831 -2.64 28.35 -2.55
CA THR A 831 -1.66 27.53 -3.29
C THR A 831 -1.60 26.09 -2.74
N LEU A 832 -1.52 25.91 -1.42
CA LEU A 832 -1.51 24.56 -0.82
C LEU A 832 -2.81 23.79 -1.08
N VAL A 833 -3.97 24.45 -0.99
CA VAL A 833 -5.28 23.85 -1.32
C VAL A 833 -5.37 23.49 -2.81
N PHE A 834 -4.86 24.35 -3.71
CA PHE A 834 -4.81 24.09 -5.13
C PHE A 834 -3.90 22.90 -5.48
N ILE A 835 -2.76 22.76 -4.81
CA ILE A 835 -1.84 21.65 -5.05
C ILE A 835 -2.46 20.32 -4.56
N HIS A 836 -3.01 20.29 -3.34
CA HIS A 836 -3.32 19.02 -2.68
C HIS A 836 -4.80 18.62 -2.66
N MET A 837 -5.74 19.56 -2.77
CA MET A 837 -7.16 19.29 -2.48
C MET A 837 -8.09 19.46 -3.69
N ILE A 838 -7.82 20.42 -4.56
CA ILE A 838 -8.67 20.69 -5.74
C ILE A 838 -8.62 19.56 -6.78
N PRO A 839 -7.46 19.01 -7.18
CA PRO A 839 -7.40 17.92 -8.15
C PRO A 839 -8.21 16.68 -7.75
N PRO A 840 -8.09 16.13 -6.52
CA PRO A 840 -8.86 14.96 -6.13
C PRO A 840 -10.36 15.27 -5.98
N CYS A 841 -10.74 16.44 -5.46
CA CYS A 841 -12.15 16.88 -5.41
C CYS A 841 -12.77 16.93 -6.80
N HIS A 842 -12.07 17.54 -7.77
CA HIS A 842 -12.56 17.66 -9.14
C HIS A 842 -12.69 16.27 -9.78
N PHE A 843 -11.74 15.37 -9.56
CA PHE A 843 -11.80 14.02 -10.11
C PHE A 843 -12.94 13.19 -9.52
N VAL A 844 -13.14 13.23 -8.19
CA VAL A 844 -14.27 12.55 -7.54
C VAL A 844 -15.60 13.08 -8.06
N ALA A 845 -15.73 14.41 -8.23
CA ALA A 845 -16.93 15.01 -8.80
C ALA A 845 -17.18 14.53 -10.25
N MET A 846 -16.15 14.53 -11.12
CA MET A 846 -16.33 14.10 -12.51
C MET A 846 -16.55 12.59 -12.64
N GLY A 847 -15.87 11.78 -11.80
CA GLY A 847 -16.11 10.34 -11.71
C GLY A 847 -17.54 10.03 -11.25
N SER A 848 -18.05 10.78 -10.28
CA SER A 848 -19.43 10.65 -9.81
C SER A 848 -20.43 11.02 -10.90
N LEU A 849 -20.17 12.09 -11.65
CA LEU A 849 -21.00 12.48 -12.81
C LEU A 849 -20.95 11.44 -13.94
N LEU A 850 -19.79 10.84 -14.20
CA LEU A 850 -19.64 9.77 -15.19
C LEU A 850 -20.41 8.51 -14.77
N LEU A 851 -20.29 8.10 -13.50
CA LEU A 851 -21.04 6.96 -12.97
C LEU A 851 -22.54 7.20 -13.00
N TYR A 852 -22.98 8.42 -12.64
CA TYR A 852 -24.37 8.83 -12.75
C TYR A 852 -24.87 8.78 -14.20
N TRP A 853 -24.08 9.27 -15.15
CA TRP A 853 -24.39 9.18 -16.57
C TRP A 853 -24.43 7.74 -17.08
N MET A 854 -23.49 6.88 -16.67
CA MET A 854 -23.51 5.44 -17.02
C MET A 854 -24.74 4.73 -16.46
N ALA A 855 -25.19 5.11 -15.26
CA ALA A 855 -26.36 4.53 -14.62
C ALA A 855 -27.68 4.98 -15.26
N ASN A 856 -27.78 6.24 -15.67
CA ASN A 856 -29.05 6.84 -16.13
C ASN A 856 -29.12 7.07 -17.65
N GLY A 857 -27.99 6.96 -18.37
CA GLY A 857 -27.87 7.29 -19.80
C GLY A 857 -27.92 8.79 -20.12
N HIS A 858 -28.13 9.65 -19.12
CA HIS A 858 -28.20 11.10 -19.22
C HIS A 858 -27.72 11.75 -17.92
N ILE A 859 -27.38 13.04 -17.98
CA ILE A 859 -27.22 13.89 -16.80
C ILE A 859 -28.32 14.96 -16.91
N ASP A 860 -29.15 15.11 -15.88
CA ASP A 860 -30.29 16.07 -15.81
C ASP A 860 -29.82 17.54 -15.80
N ILE A 861 -29.21 17.99 -16.89
CA ILE A 861 -28.80 19.37 -17.13
C ILE A 861 -29.77 20.03 -18.15
N CYS A 862 -30.55 19.22 -18.88
CA CYS A 862 -31.58 19.67 -19.82
C CYS A 862 -32.92 18.94 -19.57
N SER A 863 -34.04 19.59 -19.88
CA SER A 863 -35.38 19.00 -19.67
C SER A 863 -35.59 17.72 -20.48
N PRO A 864 -36.51 16.82 -20.06
CA PRO A 864 -36.78 15.59 -20.78
C PRO A 864 -37.15 15.88 -22.23
N ALA A 865 -36.39 15.32 -23.17
CA ALA A 865 -36.60 15.50 -24.60
C ALA A 865 -37.72 14.56 -25.09
N GLU A 866 -38.78 15.10 -25.70
CA GLU A 866 -39.94 14.32 -26.15
C GLU A 866 -39.65 13.42 -27.37
N ASN A 867 -38.55 13.65 -28.11
CA ASN A 867 -38.23 12.96 -29.36
C ASN A 867 -36.78 12.42 -29.40
N ALA A 868 -36.54 11.31 -30.12
CA ALA A 868 -35.24 10.64 -30.23
C ALA A 868 -34.10 11.52 -30.77
N ARG A 869 -34.42 12.50 -31.64
CA ARG A 869 -33.45 13.49 -32.14
C ARG A 869 -33.00 14.46 -31.04
N ASP A 870 -33.93 14.89 -30.21
CA ASP A 870 -33.70 15.83 -29.11
C ASP A 870 -32.98 15.12 -27.95
N PHE A 871 -33.26 13.83 -27.73
CA PHE A 871 -32.48 12.96 -26.83
C PHE A 871 -31.04 12.79 -27.30
N ALA A 872 -30.82 12.54 -28.59
CA ALA A 872 -29.47 12.42 -29.16
C ALA A 872 -28.69 13.76 -29.08
N LEU A 873 -29.35 14.89 -29.35
CA LEU A 873 -28.78 16.23 -29.22
C LEU A 873 -28.46 16.60 -27.76
N CYS A 874 -29.35 16.30 -26.81
CA CYS A 874 -29.11 16.55 -25.38
C CYS A 874 -28.05 15.60 -24.82
N SER A 875 -28.03 14.34 -25.22
CA SER A 875 -26.99 13.38 -24.83
C SER A 875 -25.62 13.80 -25.38
N ALA A 876 -25.57 14.23 -26.64
CA ALA A 876 -24.36 14.79 -27.24
C ALA A 876 -23.93 16.08 -26.53
N ALA A 877 -24.85 16.99 -26.20
CA ALA A 877 -24.56 18.21 -25.45
C ALA A 877 -24.06 17.91 -24.02
N GLY A 878 -24.63 16.90 -23.34
CA GLY A 878 -24.20 16.45 -22.01
C GLY A 878 -22.81 15.83 -21.99
N VAL A 879 -22.39 15.15 -23.05
CA VAL A 879 -21.00 14.67 -23.24
C VAL A 879 -20.07 15.79 -23.70
N TRP A 880 -20.58 16.74 -24.49
CA TRP A 880 -19.79 17.84 -25.05
C TRP A 880 -19.48 18.95 -24.03
N ASN A 881 -20.40 19.23 -23.10
CA ASN A 881 -20.22 20.25 -22.05
C ASN A 881 -19.03 19.99 -21.11
N PRO A 882 -18.73 18.75 -20.67
CA PRO A 882 -17.51 18.44 -19.92
C PRO A 882 -16.27 18.27 -20.81
N ALA A 883 -16.43 17.85 -22.08
CA ALA A 883 -15.30 17.65 -23.00
C ALA A 883 -14.70 18.97 -23.55
N TRP A 884 -15.54 19.96 -23.88
CA TRP A 884 -15.09 21.20 -24.50
C TRP A 884 -14.19 22.08 -23.61
N PRO A 885 -14.34 22.13 -22.27
CA PRO A 885 -13.36 22.77 -21.40
C PRO A 885 -12.02 22.03 -21.33
N ALA A 886 -12.03 20.70 -21.45
CA ALA A 886 -10.83 19.87 -21.35
C ALA A 886 -9.94 19.95 -22.61
N ILE A 887 -10.53 20.11 -23.80
CA ILE A 887 -9.81 20.14 -25.07
C ILE A 887 -8.83 21.33 -25.17
N PRO A 888 -9.24 22.59 -24.95
CA PRO A 888 -8.33 23.75 -24.96
C PRO A 888 -7.23 23.63 -23.92
N ILE A 889 -7.55 23.16 -22.71
CA ILE A 889 -6.56 22.98 -21.63
C ILE A 889 -5.53 21.93 -22.06
N THR A 890 -5.97 20.79 -22.59
CA THR A 890 -5.08 19.73 -23.07
C THR A 890 -4.20 20.22 -24.22
N ALA A 891 -4.77 20.98 -25.17
CA ALA A 891 -4.01 21.59 -26.25
C ALA A 891 -2.95 22.59 -25.74
N LEU A 892 -3.27 23.39 -24.72
CA LEU A 892 -2.33 24.30 -24.07
C LEU A 892 -1.21 23.55 -23.34
N ILE A 893 -1.54 22.46 -22.64
CA ILE A 893 -0.54 21.59 -21.96
C ILE A 893 0.43 21.00 -22.99
N ILE A 894 -0.08 20.49 -24.12
CA ILE A 894 0.75 19.95 -25.21
C ILE A 894 1.65 21.05 -25.77
N ALA A 895 1.10 22.22 -26.11
CA ALA A 895 1.85 23.34 -26.66
C ALA A 895 2.95 23.82 -25.69
N ALA A 896 2.62 23.97 -24.40
CA ALA A 896 3.56 24.37 -23.36
C ALA A 896 4.68 23.34 -23.18
N SER A 897 4.35 22.05 -23.17
CA SER A 897 5.33 20.97 -23.01
C SER A 897 6.31 20.92 -24.18
N VAL A 898 5.81 21.02 -25.43
CA VAL A 898 6.66 21.09 -26.63
C VAL A 898 7.54 22.33 -26.60
N ALA A 899 6.99 23.51 -26.27
CA ALA A 899 7.75 24.76 -26.21
C ALA A 899 8.85 24.72 -25.14
N MET A 900 8.57 24.15 -23.98
CA MET A 900 9.52 24.06 -22.87
C MET A 900 10.66 23.09 -23.18
N VAL A 901 10.36 21.86 -23.59
CA VAL A 901 11.40 20.88 -23.93
C VAL A 901 12.22 21.38 -25.12
N SER A 902 11.59 21.95 -26.16
CA SER A 902 12.35 22.51 -27.30
C SER A 902 13.26 23.67 -26.92
N THR A 903 12.82 24.59 -26.03
CA THR A 903 13.61 25.74 -25.60
C THR A 903 14.79 25.34 -24.71
N VAL A 904 14.59 24.35 -23.84
CA VAL A 904 15.59 23.91 -22.86
C VAL A 904 16.57 22.88 -23.44
N TYR A 905 16.13 22.09 -24.43
CA TYR A 905 16.91 21.00 -25.03
C TYR A 905 17.33 21.23 -26.47
N LEU A 906 16.38 21.51 -27.39
CA LEU A 906 16.66 21.52 -28.82
C LEU A 906 17.38 22.81 -29.26
N GLN A 907 16.89 23.98 -28.85
CA GLN A 907 17.47 25.27 -29.26
C GLN A 907 18.92 25.47 -28.80
N PRO A 908 19.34 25.11 -27.57
CA PRO A 908 20.74 25.25 -27.17
C PRO A 908 21.69 24.40 -28.02
N LEU A 909 21.26 23.19 -28.38
CA LEU A 909 22.01 22.27 -29.22
C LEU A 909 22.18 22.82 -30.64
N GLU A 910 21.09 23.32 -31.23
CA GLU A 910 21.09 23.93 -32.57
C GLU A 910 21.92 25.22 -32.65
N ARG A 911 21.81 26.10 -31.65
CA ARG A 911 22.53 27.39 -31.59
C ARG A 911 24.02 27.22 -31.29
N GLY A 912 24.45 26.03 -30.86
CA GLY A 912 25.84 25.76 -30.49
C GLY A 912 26.33 26.52 -29.25
N HIS A 913 25.42 27.05 -28.44
CA HIS A 913 25.79 27.69 -27.18
C HIS A 913 26.19 26.60 -26.17
N TYR A 914 27.37 26.75 -25.55
CA TYR A 914 27.90 25.81 -24.55
C TYR A 914 28.10 24.36 -25.05
N ARG A 915 28.59 24.18 -26.28
CA ARG A 915 28.85 22.84 -26.87
C ARG A 915 29.73 21.91 -26.02
N SER A 916 30.56 22.45 -25.12
CA SER A 916 31.43 21.69 -24.22
C SER A 916 30.89 21.53 -22.79
N SER A 917 29.72 22.09 -22.47
CA SER A 917 29.16 21.96 -21.13
C SER A 917 28.31 20.70 -20.97
N LEU A 918 28.28 20.16 -19.75
CA LEU A 918 27.44 19.03 -19.40
C LEU A 918 25.95 19.32 -19.68
N TRP A 919 25.53 20.57 -19.47
CA TRP A 919 24.17 21.07 -19.75
C TRP A 919 23.67 20.74 -21.17
N THR A 920 24.55 20.82 -22.17
CA THR A 920 24.22 20.58 -23.58
C THR A 920 24.43 19.13 -23.98
N LEU A 921 25.39 18.43 -23.36
CA LEU A 921 25.69 17.02 -23.64
C LEU A 921 24.58 16.09 -23.16
N GLU A 922 23.92 16.42 -22.07
CA GLU A 922 22.80 15.63 -21.53
C GLU A 922 21.45 16.02 -22.14
N ALA A 923 21.42 16.33 -23.44
CA ALA A 923 20.21 16.80 -24.11
C ALA A 923 19.14 15.70 -24.35
N GLY A 924 18.98 14.75 -23.42
CA GLY A 924 17.93 13.75 -23.42
C GLY A 924 18.03 12.67 -24.49
N GLY A 925 19.01 12.70 -25.40
CA GLY A 925 19.26 11.62 -26.38
C GLY A 925 18.13 11.37 -27.39
N LEU A 926 17.28 12.37 -27.66
CA LEU A 926 16.13 12.25 -28.58
C LEU A 926 16.60 11.89 -30.01
N PRO A 927 16.23 10.71 -30.55
CA PRO A 927 16.53 10.36 -31.93
C PRO A 927 15.65 11.16 -32.89
N THR A 928 16.12 11.34 -34.12
CA THR A 928 15.35 11.99 -35.17
C THR A 928 14.44 10.98 -35.87
N THR A 929 13.13 11.08 -35.64
CA THR A 929 12.12 10.37 -36.44
C THR A 929 11.64 11.28 -37.57
N CYS A 930 11.49 10.72 -38.78
CA CYS A 930 11.09 11.48 -39.98
C CYS A 930 11.99 12.70 -40.29
N GLY A 931 13.28 12.65 -39.90
CA GLY A 931 14.24 13.71 -40.18
C GLY A 931 14.20 14.95 -39.27
N SER A 932 13.40 14.96 -38.19
CA SER A 932 13.30 16.10 -37.27
C SER A 932 13.12 15.68 -35.81
N SER A 933 13.99 16.16 -34.93
CA SER A 933 13.89 15.97 -33.47
C SER A 933 12.66 16.66 -32.87
N LEU A 934 12.24 17.79 -33.45
CA LEU A 934 11.02 18.49 -33.07
C LEU A 934 9.77 17.65 -33.35
N MET A 935 9.75 16.93 -34.48
CA MET A 935 8.64 16.02 -34.80
C MET A 935 8.59 14.83 -33.84
N THR A 936 9.73 14.26 -33.50
CA THR A 936 9.82 13.18 -32.50
C THR A 936 9.30 13.64 -31.14
N LEU A 937 9.77 14.80 -30.67
CA LEU A 937 9.30 15.42 -29.44
C LEU A 937 7.79 15.66 -29.47
N THR A 938 7.28 16.27 -30.54
CA THR A 938 5.85 16.57 -30.68
C THR A 938 5.01 15.30 -30.67
N GLY A 939 5.45 14.25 -31.37
CA GLY A 939 4.78 12.96 -31.39
C GLY A 939 4.75 12.27 -30.01
N LEU A 940 5.86 12.32 -29.27
CA LEU A 940 5.94 11.76 -27.91
C LEU A 940 5.02 12.52 -26.94
N VAL A 941 5.06 13.87 -26.95
CA VAL A 941 4.19 14.68 -26.10
C VAL A 941 2.72 14.46 -26.46
N LEU A 942 2.36 14.39 -27.74
CA LEU A 942 0.98 14.10 -28.16
C LEU A 942 0.52 12.73 -27.65
N TRP A 943 1.33 11.69 -27.81
CA TRP A 943 1.02 10.36 -27.30
C TRP A 943 0.85 10.35 -25.78
N ASP A 944 1.81 10.90 -25.06
CA ASP A 944 1.79 10.95 -23.60
C ASP A 944 0.57 11.73 -23.08
N CYS A 945 0.31 12.91 -23.63
CA CYS A 945 -0.77 13.79 -23.19
C CYS A 945 -2.16 13.22 -23.53
N LEU A 946 -2.37 12.73 -24.75
CA LEU A 946 -3.69 12.30 -25.24
C LEU A 946 -4.04 10.88 -24.82
N VAL A 947 -3.06 9.98 -24.71
CA VAL A 947 -3.30 8.55 -24.45
C VAL A 947 -2.93 8.18 -23.01
N CYS A 948 -1.75 8.59 -22.54
CA CYS A 948 -1.23 8.09 -21.27
C CYS A 948 -1.72 8.87 -20.05
N THR A 949 -1.97 10.18 -20.15
CA THR A 949 -2.37 11.03 -19.00
C THR A 949 -3.55 10.46 -18.22
N GLY A 950 -4.65 10.14 -18.90
CA GLY A 950 -5.86 9.63 -18.24
C GLY A 950 -5.62 8.32 -17.49
N LEU A 951 -4.84 7.41 -18.09
CA LEU A 951 -4.50 6.11 -17.49
C LEU A 951 -3.55 6.24 -16.28
N LEU A 952 -2.69 7.26 -16.28
CA LEU A 952 -1.64 7.42 -15.27
C LEU A 952 -2.06 8.32 -14.11
N VAL A 953 -2.91 9.32 -14.35
CA VAL A 953 -3.39 10.24 -13.31
C VAL A 953 -4.17 9.51 -12.21
N LEU A 954 -4.92 8.46 -12.56
CA LEU A 954 -5.66 7.67 -11.58
C LEU A 954 -4.74 6.99 -10.54
N PRO A 955 -3.82 6.08 -10.92
CA PRO A 955 -2.93 5.46 -9.96
C PRO A 955 -1.91 6.44 -9.36
N TYR A 956 -1.25 7.28 -10.15
CA TYR A 956 -0.11 8.10 -9.68
C TYR A 956 -0.49 9.50 -9.15
N GLY A 957 -1.75 9.89 -9.25
CA GLY A 957 -2.28 11.14 -8.69
C GLY A 957 -3.32 10.86 -7.62
N ILE A 958 -4.51 10.45 -8.05
CA ILE A 958 -5.69 10.34 -7.17
C ILE A 958 -5.50 9.31 -6.06
N VAL A 959 -5.11 8.07 -6.41
CA VAL A 959 -4.96 7.02 -5.40
C VAL A 959 -3.87 7.39 -4.40
N THR A 960 -2.74 7.94 -4.87
CA THR A 960 -1.66 8.39 -3.98
C THR A 960 -2.07 9.54 -3.07
N GLU A 961 -2.85 10.51 -3.55
CA GLU A 961 -3.38 11.61 -2.74
C GLU A 961 -4.39 11.13 -1.70
N ILE A 962 -5.38 10.31 -2.09
CA ILE A 962 -6.36 9.74 -1.15
C ILE A 962 -5.65 8.96 -0.04
N LEU A 963 -4.65 8.16 -0.39
CA LEU A 963 -3.83 7.43 0.58
C LEU A 963 -3.04 8.38 1.51
N ALA A 964 -2.61 9.53 1.01
CA ALA A 964 -1.92 10.53 1.81
C ALA A 964 -2.86 11.24 2.78
N PHE A 965 -4.03 11.71 2.32
CA PHE A 965 -5.07 12.25 3.20
C PHE A 965 -5.46 11.26 4.29
N TRP A 966 -5.66 10.00 3.91
CA TRP A 966 -5.96 8.93 4.87
C TRP A 966 -4.83 8.76 5.89
N ASN A 967 -3.56 8.75 5.45
CA ASN A 967 -2.42 8.60 6.35
C ASN A 967 -2.35 9.76 7.35
N VAL A 968 -2.38 11.01 6.87
CA VAL A 968 -2.29 12.19 7.72
C VAL A 968 -3.47 12.28 8.69
N ALA A 969 -4.69 11.97 8.24
CA ALA A 969 -5.88 12.04 9.08
C ALA A 969 -5.90 11.01 10.23
N PHE A 970 -5.40 9.78 9.99
CA PHE A 970 -5.51 8.69 10.96
C PHE A 970 -4.21 8.35 11.69
N ARG A 971 -3.04 8.67 11.11
CA ARG A 971 -1.72 8.31 11.66
C ARG A 971 -0.82 9.53 11.92
N GLY A 972 -1.27 10.73 11.57
CA GLY A 972 -0.43 11.93 11.59
C GLY A 972 0.64 11.91 10.50
N ASN A 973 1.64 12.80 10.62
CA ASN A 973 2.73 12.92 9.65
C ASN A 973 3.83 11.87 9.85
N ARG A 974 3.47 10.58 9.78
CA ARG A 974 4.43 9.47 9.85
C ARG A 974 4.65 8.86 8.47
N PHE A 975 5.89 8.89 7.99
CA PHE A 975 6.25 8.38 6.67
C PHE A 975 7.60 7.68 6.68
N ASP A 976 7.75 6.71 5.76
CA ASP A 976 9.02 6.07 5.46
C ASP A 976 9.64 6.75 4.23
N TYR A 977 10.88 7.23 4.37
CA TYR A 977 11.58 7.85 3.26
C TYR A 977 12.20 6.78 2.34
N VAL A 978 11.50 6.48 1.23
CA VAL A 978 12.00 5.57 0.20
C VAL A 978 12.57 6.36 -0.98
N THR A 979 13.84 6.13 -1.32
CA THR A 979 14.49 6.71 -2.50
C THR A 979 14.09 5.93 -3.75
N ALA A 980 13.60 6.63 -4.78
CA ALA A 980 13.30 6.02 -6.08
C ALA A 980 14.58 5.86 -6.92
N ALA A 981 14.65 4.79 -7.71
CA ALA A 981 15.76 4.59 -8.65
C ALA A 981 15.78 5.71 -9.70
N LYS A 982 16.96 6.28 -9.93
CA LYS A 982 17.21 7.31 -10.93
C LYS A 982 18.33 6.87 -11.88
N ALA A 983 18.11 5.74 -12.55
CA ALA A 983 19.04 5.25 -13.55
C ALA A 983 19.15 6.25 -14.71
N MET A 984 20.38 6.50 -15.13
CA MET A 984 20.63 7.22 -16.36
C MET A 984 20.44 6.28 -17.55
N ALA A 985 20.05 6.84 -18.69
CA ALA A 985 20.12 6.08 -19.94
C ALA A 985 21.56 5.58 -20.12
N PRO A 986 21.78 4.36 -20.65
CA PRO A 986 23.09 3.94 -21.11
C PRO A 986 23.46 4.86 -22.27
N SER A 987 24.11 5.97 -21.95
CA SER A 987 24.62 6.87 -22.96
C SER A 987 25.76 6.13 -23.65
N GLU A 988 25.68 5.96 -24.96
CA GLU A 988 26.85 5.95 -25.83
C GLU A 988 27.56 7.34 -25.81
N LEU A 989 27.64 7.98 -24.63
CA LEU A 989 28.62 9.02 -24.41
C LEU A 989 29.94 8.27 -24.27
N PRO A 990 30.84 8.38 -25.26
CA PRO A 990 32.06 7.59 -25.31
C PRO A 990 32.78 7.80 -23.99
N GLU A 991 33.05 6.73 -23.23
CA GLU A 991 33.77 6.72 -21.93
C GLU A 991 34.32 8.11 -21.62
N VAL A 992 33.46 8.98 -21.09
CA VAL A 992 33.83 10.39 -20.97
C VAL A 992 34.77 10.39 -19.79
N GLN A 993 36.06 10.21 -20.10
CA GLN A 993 37.15 10.70 -19.31
C GLN A 993 36.66 12.07 -18.81
N THR A 994 36.46 12.23 -17.51
CA THR A 994 36.12 13.54 -16.92
C THR A 994 37.25 14.56 -17.19
N ARG A 995 38.45 14.07 -17.56
CA ARG A 995 39.67 14.84 -17.81
C ARG A 995 39.63 15.82 -19.03
N PRO A 996 39.06 15.53 -20.22
CA PRO A 996 39.05 16.46 -21.35
C PRO A 996 37.99 17.56 -21.22
N LEU A 997 36.81 17.29 -20.62
CA LEU A 997 35.76 18.32 -20.43
C LEU A 997 36.19 19.41 -19.44
N LEU A 998 36.97 19.04 -18.42
CA LEU A 998 37.52 19.96 -17.44
C LEU A 998 38.68 20.82 -17.99
N ARG A 999 39.34 20.42 -19.09
CA ARG A 999 40.39 21.21 -19.76
C ARG A 999 39.87 22.39 -20.57
N SER A 1000 38.57 22.42 -20.91
CA SER A 1000 37.97 23.59 -21.59
C SER A 1000 37.40 24.64 -20.61
N ALA A 1001 37.40 24.33 -19.31
CA ALA A 1001 36.86 25.19 -18.25
C ALA A 1001 37.94 25.86 -17.38
N ALA A 1002 39.18 25.36 -17.43
CA ALA A 1002 40.39 26.05 -16.95
C ALA A 1002 40.97 26.91 -18.07
#